data_AF-A0AAN6D1V1-F1
#
_entry.id   AF-A0AAN6D1V1-F1
#
_cell.length_a   1.000
_cell.length_b   1.000
_cell.length_c   1.000
_cell.angle_alpha   90.00
_cell.angle_beta   90.00
_cell.angle_gamma   90.00
#
_symmetry.space_group_name_H-M   'P 1'
#
loop_
_entity.id
_entity.type
_entity.pdbx_description
1 polymer ?
#
loop_
_entity_poly.entity_id
_entity_poly.type
_entity_poly.pdbx_seq_one_letter_code
_entity_poly.pdbx_strand_id
1 'polypeptide(L)'
;MFSSHRPLVNTPREARRAQRGTGLEFTPIGASRKPVMSTSGYFPMLQRNMAQKTSAENGSPVKRSSITNSSFDETFDVLNDDNRDTRVFRGADILPDFSDNEEEPIARDAKDHAFVENGSNLLRKQHDQVQSLQEENLNLRIELLTLRKYLEGQPKDKVDIINQNVELSQENVSLRDRVEALQQQLRGEDKENLLSRNEKQLRHYEQEIEKYEMQLRDFERVKRELEAERQRADKNEDRALDLQQEVHALMDEKDQLQASHEKLEAELRSLRSRLEDLQDNIDDQSRSKSKIDDLVDNLNDANKFIDEIGNKLDDKTSENAELKRKIESLESKNEDLKSKNHRLSEILDQLKDEIRHLEDRRSNNTIRELEDENRDLRQEVEDLFSRHQQDTKTITSLQLQVRRLESETADHMGNESYIDAVEEEKNTLYDNIIKLNEKLKDAEHKCKHLQRELEVKSKDLETRELELQQLRKLDRDGSRNDNMMGTVEELQNKLVEERNKFVNEIDKMDSKFINEKNELYAAIEKLQREKLEIVEDFEKIQREYNKLLDQMHDSRASSELQDLERDFKKLSFSYATKCQELEDVKYESDSLVRDLKEELSYKETETKRLQSRIEQMTAELNEQTGLRKSENKIQLRELMEDKRLLEEKYNDLLRENNQLRRQLESLKAREISDKPDSFEMKELRRERDGLKTELSMKTKELAELKWKLDDALEERKQLVESISSLDSDQQRVSEQNSKLTTELEDLKYKLSSRSSQKELELKDMEIKKLVDDYNEMKNDLLNRYDALHKEKTALAQKLDEMRASLERSRAAQEVLLSKQMKKTEYPLSPVSPQRSPKSQDHSSDPRVNLLESQKQLFKIKLQQYKDCNSDLRFVTNFLTRELESKERVVASLQKLSGISKEKPQLTFRAVALAVLASVRFKSRLEQLKQKMTEEQHVKKAIGRYKEETVDA
;
A
#
# COMPACT_ATOMS: atom_id res chain seq x y z
N MET A 1 31.05 -37.46 19.56
CA MET A 1 30.91 -38.90 19.29
C MET A 1 30.04 -39.09 18.06
N PHE A 2 30.22 -40.20 17.35
CA PHE A 2 29.45 -40.67 16.18
C PHE A 2 29.31 -39.73 14.96
N SER A 3 29.66 -40.30 13.81
CA SER A 3 29.31 -39.82 12.47
C SER A 3 28.57 -40.94 11.75
N SER A 4 27.65 -40.58 10.84
CA SER A 4 27.06 -41.52 9.89
C SER A 4 26.63 -40.81 8.61
N HIS A 5 26.64 -41.52 7.49
CA HIS A 5 26.61 -40.97 6.15
C HIS A 5 25.22 -41.04 5.48
N ARG A 6 24.89 -40.00 4.66
CA ARG A 6 24.46 -40.08 3.22
C ARG A 6 23.09 -40.75 2.85
N PRO A 7 22.64 -40.74 1.57
CA PRO A 7 22.90 -39.82 0.41
C PRO A 7 21.62 -39.43 -0.42
N LEU A 8 21.81 -38.80 -1.60
CA LEU A 8 20.88 -38.72 -2.78
C LEU A 8 19.71 -37.69 -2.69
N VAL A 9 19.15 -37.06 -3.76
CA VAL A 9 19.47 -37.00 -5.21
C VAL A 9 18.79 -35.81 -5.95
N ASN A 10 19.28 -35.45 -7.15
CA ASN A 10 18.68 -34.62 -8.23
C ASN A 10 18.13 -33.19 -7.99
N THR A 11 18.89 -32.18 -8.45
CA THR A 11 18.39 -31.06 -9.28
C THR A 11 19.47 -30.63 -10.30
N PRO A 12 19.23 -30.59 -11.62
CA PRO A 12 20.21 -30.11 -12.59
C PRO A 12 20.44 -28.58 -12.56
N ARG A 13 21.62 -28.17 -13.02
CA ARG A 13 21.99 -26.77 -13.34
C ARG A 13 22.29 -26.63 -14.84
N GLU A 14 22.53 -25.39 -15.26
CA GLU A 14 23.12 -24.94 -16.55
C GLU A 14 22.14 -24.68 -17.71
N ALA A 15 22.47 -23.87 -18.72
CA ALA A 15 23.25 -22.60 -18.76
C ALA A 15 23.06 -21.92 -20.14
N ARG A 16 23.23 -20.58 -20.17
CA ARG A 16 23.43 -19.69 -21.35
C ARG A 16 24.00 -20.41 -22.60
N ARG A 17 23.47 -20.27 -23.83
CA ARG A 17 23.64 -19.07 -24.70
C ARG A 17 22.92 -19.17 -26.07
N ALA A 18 22.56 -18.01 -26.63
CA ALA A 18 22.68 -17.57 -28.04
C ALA A 18 21.87 -18.19 -29.22
N GLN A 19 21.10 -17.31 -29.87
CA GLN A 19 20.93 -17.09 -31.33
C GLN A 19 20.30 -18.17 -32.26
N ARG A 20 19.46 -17.66 -33.20
CA ARG A 20 19.19 -18.09 -34.60
C ARG A 20 19.08 -19.61 -34.89
N GLY A 21 18.00 -20.16 -35.45
CA GLY A 21 16.90 -19.56 -36.24
C GLY A 21 16.77 -20.28 -37.59
N THR A 22 15.56 -20.34 -38.16
CA THR A 22 15.15 -21.22 -39.30
C THR A 22 15.20 -22.73 -38.96
N GLY A 23 14.30 -23.58 -39.45
CA GLY A 23 13.06 -23.34 -40.20
C GLY A 23 12.66 -24.58 -41.02
N LEU A 24 11.35 -24.86 -41.17
CA LEU A 24 10.77 -25.70 -42.22
C LEU A 24 9.22 -25.63 -42.19
N GLU A 25 8.68 -24.76 -43.05
CA GLU A 25 7.55 -25.02 -43.96
C GLU A 25 6.31 -25.82 -43.50
N PHE A 26 5.17 -25.11 -43.43
CA PHE A 26 4.08 -25.33 -44.41
C PHE A 26 3.23 -24.06 -44.61
N THR A 27 2.98 -23.71 -45.88
CA THR A 27 2.24 -22.53 -46.39
C THR A 27 1.82 -22.89 -47.84
N PRO A 28 0.78 -22.30 -48.49
CA PRO A 28 0.58 -20.83 -48.56
C PRO A 28 -0.86 -20.27 -48.82
N ILE A 29 -0.98 -18.92 -48.80
CA ILE A 29 -1.98 -18.06 -49.51
C ILE A 29 -3.47 -18.21 -49.08
N GLY A 30 -4.32 -17.18 -48.99
CA GLY A 30 -4.21 -15.72 -49.19
C GLY A 30 -5.64 -15.11 -49.28
N ALA A 31 -5.88 -13.81 -49.47
CA ALA A 31 -5.01 -12.63 -49.54
C ALA A 31 -5.81 -11.34 -49.22
N SER A 32 -5.10 -10.21 -49.05
CA SER A 32 -5.62 -8.87 -48.72
C SER A 32 -6.61 -8.24 -49.72
N ARG A 33 -7.40 -7.23 -49.28
CA ARG A 33 -7.49 -5.90 -49.96
C ARG A 33 -8.24 -4.79 -49.19
N LYS A 34 -7.66 -3.58 -49.24
CA LYS A 34 -8.22 -2.22 -49.09
C LYS A 34 -7.19 -1.25 -49.72
N PRO A 35 -7.52 0.01 -50.06
CA PRO A 35 -8.80 0.59 -50.48
C PRO A 35 -8.65 1.33 -51.85
N VAL A 36 -9.67 2.09 -52.29
CA VAL A 36 -9.62 3.45 -52.93
C VAL A 36 -11.03 3.79 -53.49
N MET A 37 -11.28 5.05 -53.85
CA MET A 37 -12.58 5.71 -53.94
C MET A 37 -13.21 5.76 -55.35
N SER A 38 -14.49 6.19 -55.39
CA SER A 38 -15.08 7.19 -56.31
C SER A 38 -16.21 6.76 -57.27
N THR A 39 -17.42 7.19 -56.91
CA THR A 39 -18.46 7.87 -57.75
C THR A 39 -19.05 7.23 -59.01
N SER A 40 -20.36 7.47 -59.20
CA SER A 40 -21.19 7.16 -60.37
C SER A 40 -21.52 5.66 -60.56
N GLY A 41 -22.68 5.26 -61.08
CA GLY A 41 -23.88 6.03 -61.43
C GLY A 41 -24.69 5.37 -62.56
N TYR A 42 -26.03 5.43 -62.44
CA TYR A 42 -27.04 5.00 -63.42
C TYR A 42 -27.27 3.50 -63.71
N PHE A 43 -28.57 3.19 -63.79
CA PHE A 43 -29.27 2.09 -64.49
C PHE A 43 -28.94 2.07 -66.01
N PRO A 44 -29.15 0.98 -66.80
CA PRO A 44 -30.48 0.32 -66.90
C PRO A 44 -30.53 -1.20 -67.20
N MET A 45 -31.77 -1.65 -67.43
CA MET A 45 -32.21 -3.03 -67.71
C MET A 45 -31.60 -3.65 -68.99
N LEU A 46 -31.65 -4.98 -69.07
CA LEU A 46 -32.11 -5.68 -70.27
C LEU A 46 -32.85 -6.99 -69.91
N GLN A 47 -33.61 -7.55 -70.86
CA GLN A 47 -34.58 -8.65 -70.67
C GLN A 47 -34.19 -9.90 -71.49
N ARG A 48 -34.96 -10.99 -71.31
CA ARG A 48 -35.14 -12.16 -72.22
C ARG A 48 -34.04 -13.23 -72.20
N ASN A 49 -34.30 -14.50 -72.53
CA ASN A 49 -35.50 -15.36 -72.36
C ASN A 49 -35.14 -16.81 -72.71
N MET A 50 -35.75 -17.78 -72.00
CA MET A 50 -36.18 -19.12 -72.49
C MET A 50 -35.17 -20.15 -73.04
N ALA A 51 -35.57 -21.43 -72.90
CA ALA A 51 -35.20 -22.61 -73.70
C ALA A 51 -33.75 -23.18 -73.54
N GLN A 52 -33.49 -24.49 -73.71
CA GLN A 52 -34.38 -25.67 -73.75
C GLN A 52 -33.63 -26.98 -73.40
N LYS A 53 -34.40 -28.06 -73.24
CA LYS A 53 -34.02 -29.48 -73.11
C LYS A 53 -32.98 -29.94 -74.16
N THR A 54 -32.19 -31.00 -73.85
CA THR A 54 -32.30 -32.38 -74.44
C THR A 54 -31.15 -33.34 -74.03
N SER A 55 -31.51 -34.61 -73.70
CA SER A 55 -30.91 -35.91 -74.11
C SER A 55 -29.43 -36.28 -73.85
N ALA A 56 -29.02 -37.57 -73.73
CA ALA A 56 -29.67 -38.86 -73.43
C ALA A 56 -28.61 -40.01 -73.35
N GLU A 57 -28.97 -41.17 -72.75
CA GLU A 57 -28.31 -42.50 -72.84
C GLU A 57 -26.84 -42.61 -72.29
N ASN A 58 -26.22 -43.77 -72.01
CA ASN A 58 -26.59 -45.22 -71.96
C ASN A 58 -25.71 -45.92 -70.87
N GLY A 59 -25.83 -47.20 -70.48
CA GLY A 59 -26.73 -48.31 -70.88
C GLY A 59 -26.61 -49.54 -69.94
N SER A 60 -27.41 -50.59 -70.15
CA SER A 60 -27.57 -51.79 -69.29
C SER A 60 -26.68 -53.00 -69.73
N PRO A 61 -26.59 -54.21 -69.09
CA PRO A 61 -27.74 -55.09 -68.72
C PRO A 61 -27.64 -56.15 -67.55
N VAL A 62 -28.75 -56.32 -66.79
CA VAL A 62 -29.52 -57.59 -66.49
C VAL A 62 -28.77 -58.83 -65.88
N LYS A 63 -29.11 -59.35 -64.66
CA LYS A 63 -30.21 -60.33 -64.36
C LYS A 63 -30.50 -60.61 -62.86
N ARG A 64 -31.80 -60.82 -62.54
CA ARG A 64 -32.43 -61.69 -61.49
C ARG A 64 -32.25 -61.34 -59.99
N SER A 65 -33.22 -61.59 -59.08
CA SER A 65 -34.61 -62.13 -59.21
C SER A 65 -35.50 -61.93 -57.96
N SER A 66 -36.83 -61.78 -58.18
CA SER A 66 -37.98 -62.09 -57.25
C SER A 66 -38.11 -61.27 -55.93
N ILE A 67 -39.27 -61.04 -55.28
CA ILE A 67 -40.63 -61.64 -55.27
C ILE A 67 -41.74 -60.54 -55.26
N THR A 68 -42.99 -60.90 -55.62
CA THR A 68 -44.23 -60.06 -55.65
C THR A 68 -45.30 -60.55 -54.61
N ASN A 69 -46.46 -59.94 -54.33
CA ASN A 69 -47.29 -58.97 -55.06
C ASN A 69 -48.30 -58.18 -54.15
N SER A 70 -49.20 -57.41 -54.78
CA SER A 70 -50.56 -56.95 -54.39
C SER A 70 -51.33 -57.66 -53.26
N SER A 71 -52.21 -57.04 -52.43
CA SER A 71 -53.23 -55.97 -52.63
C SER A 71 -54.56 -56.42 -53.28
N PHE A 72 -55.69 -55.93 -52.69
CA PHE A 72 -57.15 -56.16 -52.87
C PHE A 72 -57.77 -56.96 -51.71
N ASP A 73 -58.68 -56.48 -50.84
CA ASP A 73 -59.85 -55.56 -50.92
C ASP A 73 -61.19 -56.30 -51.11
N GLU A 74 -61.98 -56.40 -50.03
CA GLU A 74 -63.47 -56.31 -50.03
C GLU A 74 -64.02 -56.32 -48.58
N THR A 75 -65.17 -55.67 -48.36
CA THR A 75 -65.87 -55.53 -47.05
C THR A 75 -67.09 -56.44 -46.93
N PHE A 76 -67.37 -57.01 -45.75
CA PHE A 76 -68.76 -57.27 -45.30
C PHE A 76 -68.88 -57.38 -43.76
N ASP A 77 -70.10 -57.24 -43.26
CA ASP A 77 -70.47 -57.16 -41.84
C ASP A 77 -70.29 -58.46 -41.02
N VAL A 78 -70.01 -58.31 -39.72
CA VAL A 78 -70.95 -58.61 -38.59
C VAL A 78 -70.16 -58.53 -37.26
N LEU A 79 -70.66 -57.74 -36.31
CA LEU A 79 -70.24 -57.80 -34.89
C LEU A 79 -71.31 -58.56 -34.10
N ASN A 80 -70.91 -59.65 -33.45
CA ASN A 80 -71.68 -60.47 -32.52
C ASN A 80 -70.67 -61.36 -31.77
N ASP A 81 -70.73 -61.59 -30.46
CA ASP A 81 -71.48 -60.93 -29.38
C ASP A 81 -70.66 -61.10 -28.08
N ASP A 82 -70.81 -60.22 -27.09
CA ASP A 82 -69.88 -60.16 -25.95
C ASP A 82 -70.51 -60.53 -24.59
N ASN A 83 -69.84 -61.45 -23.88
CA ASN A 83 -69.97 -61.78 -22.45
C ASN A 83 -71.30 -62.38 -21.90
N ARG A 84 -71.17 -63.58 -21.29
CA ARG A 84 -71.95 -64.14 -20.12
C ARG A 84 -73.36 -64.71 -20.44
N ASP A 85 -73.90 -65.72 -19.73
CA ASP A 85 -73.60 -66.14 -18.35
C ASP A 85 -74.02 -67.61 -17.96
N THR A 86 -73.33 -68.19 -16.97
CA THR A 86 -73.70 -69.34 -16.08
C THR A 86 -73.81 -70.81 -16.55
N ARG A 87 -73.54 -71.71 -15.55
CA ARG A 87 -73.83 -73.18 -15.41
C ARG A 87 -72.73 -74.15 -15.91
N VAL A 88 -71.81 -74.67 -15.09
CA VAL A 88 -71.86 -75.42 -13.80
C VAL A 88 -72.24 -76.92 -13.93
N PHE A 89 -71.21 -77.72 -14.23
CA PHE A 89 -70.71 -78.94 -13.55
C PHE A 89 -71.65 -80.06 -13.00
N ARG A 90 -71.13 -81.31 -13.11
CA ARG A 90 -71.65 -82.64 -12.70
C ARG A 90 -72.70 -83.24 -13.66
N GLY A 91 -72.67 -84.55 -13.97
CA GLY A 91 -71.66 -85.58 -13.67
C GLY A 91 -72.22 -87.02 -13.68
N ALA A 92 -71.30 -87.99 -13.66
CA ALA A 92 -71.49 -89.46 -13.59
C ALA A 92 -71.96 -90.20 -14.86
N ASP A 93 -71.15 -91.22 -15.22
CA ASP A 93 -71.45 -92.55 -15.80
C ASP A 93 -72.24 -92.64 -17.14
N ILE A 94 -72.01 -93.61 -18.03
CA ILE A 94 -71.44 -94.98 -17.89
C ILE A 94 -70.52 -95.30 -19.08
N LEU A 95 -69.30 -95.83 -18.83
CA LEU A 95 -68.59 -96.78 -19.70
C LEU A 95 -67.24 -97.25 -19.06
N PRO A 96 -67.05 -98.54 -18.80
CA PRO A 96 -65.77 -99.25 -18.92
C PRO A 96 -65.68 -99.94 -20.30
N ASP A 97 -64.58 -99.98 -21.06
CA ASP A 97 -63.15 -100.24 -20.76
C ASP A 97 -62.79 -101.74 -20.80
N PHE A 98 -61.56 -102.02 -21.27
CA PHE A 98 -60.93 -103.32 -21.56
C PHE A 98 -61.49 -104.17 -22.73
N SER A 99 -60.71 -104.99 -23.45
CA SER A 99 -59.35 -104.86 -24.04
C SER A 99 -58.98 -106.20 -24.69
N ASP A 100 -58.44 -106.15 -25.92
CA ASP A 100 -57.45 -107.08 -26.53
C ASP A 100 -57.71 -108.61 -26.67
N ASN A 101 -57.04 -109.17 -27.70
CA ASN A 101 -56.68 -110.58 -27.92
C ASN A 101 -57.81 -111.59 -28.27
N GLU A 102 -57.59 -112.60 -29.13
CA GLU A 102 -56.66 -112.75 -30.28
C GLU A 102 -57.13 -113.95 -31.14
N GLU A 103 -56.45 -114.20 -32.26
CA GLU A 103 -56.39 -115.44 -33.07
C GLU A 103 -57.63 -116.01 -33.83
N GLU A 104 -57.31 -116.36 -35.07
CA GLU A 104 -57.96 -117.16 -36.12
C GLU A 104 -58.37 -118.62 -35.74
N PRO A 105 -58.82 -119.49 -36.68
CA PRO A 105 -59.80 -119.35 -37.80
C PRO A 105 -60.81 -120.54 -37.80
N ILE A 106 -61.56 -120.75 -38.91
CA ILE A 106 -61.79 -122.03 -39.64
C ILE A 106 -63.03 -121.91 -40.56
N ALA A 107 -63.11 -122.75 -41.61
CA ALA A 107 -64.03 -122.62 -42.73
C ALA A 107 -65.10 -123.74 -42.85
N ARG A 108 -66.06 -123.49 -43.76
CA ARG A 108 -66.90 -124.45 -44.55
C ARG A 108 -68.26 -124.92 -44.02
N ASP A 109 -69.01 -125.38 -45.03
CA ASP A 109 -70.33 -126.02 -45.11
C ASP A 109 -71.55 -125.13 -44.76
N ALA A 110 -72.53 -124.84 -45.63
CA ALA A 110 -73.15 -125.47 -46.81
C ALA A 110 -74.30 -126.46 -46.52
N LYS A 111 -75.23 -126.57 -47.50
CA LYS A 111 -76.43 -127.46 -47.56
C LYS A 111 -77.66 -127.04 -46.73
N ASP A 112 -78.90 -127.40 -47.09
CA ASP A 112 -79.39 -128.30 -48.18
C ASP A 112 -80.78 -127.87 -48.76
N HIS A 113 -81.06 -128.37 -49.99
CA HIS A 113 -82.34 -128.79 -50.67
C HIS A 113 -83.76 -128.26 -50.24
N ALA A 114 -84.86 -128.41 -51.01
CA ALA A 114 -85.20 -129.32 -52.11
C ALA A 114 -86.44 -128.87 -52.96
N PHE A 115 -86.67 -129.52 -54.13
CA PHE A 115 -87.99 -129.81 -54.76
C PHE A 115 -88.77 -128.61 -55.39
N VAL A 116 -89.65 -128.72 -56.40
CA VAL A 116 -90.06 -129.76 -57.41
C VAL A 116 -90.92 -129.02 -58.51
N GLU A 117 -91.31 -129.46 -59.71
CA GLU A 117 -91.27 -130.73 -60.48
C GLU A 117 -91.10 -130.44 -62.02
N ASN A 118 -91.78 -131.17 -62.93
CA ASN A 118 -91.62 -131.13 -64.39
C ASN A 118 -92.77 -130.44 -65.16
N GLY A 119 -92.64 -130.29 -66.49
CA GLY A 119 -93.70 -129.76 -67.38
C GLY A 119 -93.54 -130.07 -68.89
N SER A 120 -93.82 -131.31 -69.30
CA SER A 120 -94.16 -131.78 -70.68
C SER A 120 -93.81 -130.87 -71.89
N ASN A 121 -92.92 -131.20 -72.82
CA ASN A 121 -92.65 -132.51 -73.46
C ASN A 121 -93.86 -133.16 -74.18
N LEU A 122 -94.92 -132.39 -74.49
CA LEU A 122 -96.09 -132.85 -75.28
C LEU A 122 -96.17 -132.25 -76.69
N LEU A 123 -95.92 -130.93 -76.83
CA LEU A 123 -96.03 -130.19 -78.10
C LEU A 123 -95.14 -130.74 -79.22
N ARG A 124 -93.94 -131.24 -78.90
CA ARG A 124 -93.01 -131.80 -79.90
C ARG A 124 -93.59 -133.05 -80.58
N LYS A 125 -94.24 -133.94 -79.81
CA LYS A 125 -94.88 -135.15 -80.36
C LYS A 125 -96.18 -134.88 -81.13
N GLN A 126 -96.87 -133.78 -80.84
CA GLN A 126 -98.03 -133.36 -81.66
C GLN A 126 -97.60 -132.77 -83.01
N HIS A 127 -96.38 -132.24 -83.14
CA HIS A 127 -95.86 -131.76 -84.42
C HIS A 127 -95.53 -132.94 -85.36
N ASP A 128 -94.80 -133.94 -84.84
CA ASP A 128 -94.37 -135.13 -85.60
C ASP A 128 -95.58 -135.93 -86.17
N GLN A 129 -96.68 -136.02 -85.41
CA GLN A 129 -97.93 -136.65 -85.90
C GLN A 129 -98.64 -135.86 -87.01
N VAL A 130 -98.49 -134.53 -87.06
CA VAL A 130 -99.05 -133.72 -88.15
C VAL A 130 -98.22 -133.86 -89.42
N GLN A 131 -96.89 -134.00 -89.31
CA GLN A 131 -96.03 -134.28 -90.47
C GLN A 131 -96.35 -135.65 -91.09
N SER A 132 -96.50 -136.70 -90.26
CA SER A 132 -96.89 -138.04 -90.74
C SER A 132 -98.20 -138.03 -91.55
N LEU A 133 -99.22 -137.28 -91.11
CA LEU A 133 -100.49 -137.14 -91.83
C LEU A 133 -100.38 -136.28 -93.12
N GLN A 134 -99.35 -135.43 -93.23
CA GLN A 134 -99.06 -134.67 -94.46
C GLN A 134 -98.34 -135.52 -95.51
N GLU A 135 -97.41 -136.38 -95.09
CA GLU A 135 -96.72 -137.32 -95.97
C GLU A 135 -97.67 -138.41 -96.52
N GLU A 136 -98.59 -138.92 -95.69
CA GLU A 136 -99.63 -139.87 -96.13
C GLU A 136 -100.58 -139.23 -97.17
N ASN A 137 -100.96 -137.95 -96.98
CA ASN A 137 -101.72 -137.19 -97.98
C ASN A 137 -100.93 -136.92 -99.28
N LEU A 138 -99.60 -136.85 -99.22
CA LEU A 138 -98.75 -136.67 -100.41
C LEU A 138 -98.76 -137.95 -101.27
N ASN A 139 -98.63 -139.12 -100.65
CA ASN A 139 -98.68 -140.40 -101.35
C ASN A 139 -100.04 -140.63 -102.02
N LEU A 140 -101.16 -140.38 -101.33
CA LEU A 140 -102.50 -140.45 -101.91
C LEU A 140 -102.71 -139.50 -103.11
N ARG A 141 -102.08 -138.31 -103.10
CA ARG A 141 -102.08 -137.40 -104.25
C ARG A 141 -101.25 -137.91 -105.43
N ILE A 142 -100.14 -138.61 -105.17
CA ILE A 142 -99.28 -139.20 -106.20
C ILE A 142 -99.97 -140.40 -106.86
N GLU A 143 -100.67 -141.25 -106.09
CA GLU A 143 -101.48 -142.35 -106.65
C GLU A 143 -102.67 -141.84 -107.48
N LEU A 144 -103.35 -140.78 -107.03
CA LEU A 144 -104.41 -140.14 -107.82
C LEU A 144 -103.88 -139.47 -109.10
N LEU A 145 -102.63 -139.01 -109.12
CA LEU A 145 -101.98 -138.43 -110.30
C LEU A 145 -101.47 -139.49 -111.30
N THR A 146 -101.00 -140.65 -110.84
CA THR A 146 -100.65 -141.76 -111.74
C THR A 146 -101.89 -142.38 -112.38
N LEU A 147 -102.99 -142.54 -111.64
CA LEU A 147 -104.26 -143.01 -112.19
C LEU A 147 -104.89 -142.06 -113.20
N ARG A 148 -104.80 -140.72 -112.99
CA ARG A 148 -105.42 -139.74 -113.90
C ARG A 148 -104.64 -139.52 -115.21
N LYS A 149 -103.48 -140.15 -115.39
CA LYS A 149 -102.67 -140.05 -116.63
C LYS A 149 -102.98 -141.15 -117.66
N TYR A 150 -103.89 -142.08 -117.33
CA TYR A 150 -104.23 -143.26 -118.15
C TYR A 150 -105.60 -143.21 -118.86
N LEU A 151 -106.30 -142.07 -118.84
CA LEU A 151 -107.56 -141.86 -119.56
C LEU A 151 -107.51 -140.58 -120.40
N GLU A 152 -108.06 -140.64 -121.61
CA GLU A 152 -107.74 -139.72 -122.72
C GLU A 152 -108.65 -138.48 -122.82
N GLY A 153 -108.14 -137.40 -123.43
CA GLY A 153 -109.00 -136.47 -124.21
C GLY A 153 -109.07 -134.97 -123.81
N GLN A 154 -108.07 -134.18 -124.26
CA GLN A 154 -108.17 -132.72 -124.57
C GLN A 154 -108.53 -131.74 -123.42
N PRO A 155 -108.47 -130.39 -123.63
CA PRO A 155 -107.88 -129.60 -124.73
C PRO A 155 -106.64 -128.76 -124.29
N LYS A 156 -106.04 -128.01 -125.22
CA LYS A 156 -104.75 -127.30 -125.02
C LYS A 156 -104.76 -126.24 -123.91
N ASP A 157 -105.81 -125.45 -123.78
CA ASP A 157 -105.82 -124.19 -123.00
C ASP A 157 -105.61 -124.38 -121.48
N LYS A 158 -105.62 -125.63 -120.99
CA LYS A 158 -105.30 -125.97 -119.59
C LYS A 158 -103.81 -126.21 -119.34
N VAL A 159 -102.99 -126.39 -120.38
CA VAL A 159 -101.54 -126.62 -120.25
C VAL A 159 -100.83 -125.38 -119.72
N ASP A 160 -101.19 -124.19 -120.21
CA ASP A 160 -100.52 -122.94 -119.83
C ASP A 160 -100.82 -122.54 -118.38
N ILE A 161 -102.04 -122.82 -117.90
CA ILE A 161 -102.42 -122.65 -116.49
C ILE A 161 -101.64 -123.63 -115.58
N ILE A 162 -101.32 -124.83 -116.06
CA ILE A 162 -100.48 -125.78 -115.32
C ILE A 162 -99.03 -125.26 -115.22
N ASN A 163 -98.48 -124.72 -116.32
CA ASN A 163 -97.13 -124.16 -116.32
C ASN A 163 -96.99 -123.00 -115.31
N GLN A 164 -97.93 -122.06 -115.28
CA GLN A 164 -97.95 -120.98 -114.27
C GLN A 164 -97.98 -121.48 -112.81
N ASN A 165 -98.64 -122.60 -112.53
CA ASN A 165 -98.67 -123.17 -111.18
C ASN A 165 -97.35 -123.89 -110.80
N VAL A 166 -96.53 -124.32 -111.76
CA VAL A 166 -95.20 -124.88 -111.50
C VAL A 166 -94.22 -123.78 -111.12
N GLU A 167 -94.22 -122.64 -111.81
CA GLU A 167 -93.37 -121.48 -111.48
C GLU A 167 -93.65 -120.95 -110.06
N LEU A 168 -94.93 -120.72 -109.73
CA LEU A 168 -95.35 -120.31 -108.38
C LEU A 168 -95.01 -121.33 -107.29
N SER A 169 -94.94 -122.62 -107.63
CA SER A 169 -94.52 -123.67 -106.70
C SER A 169 -93.01 -123.64 -106.42
N GLN A 170 -92.18 -123.31 -107.42
CA GLN A 170 -90.73 -123.17 -107.25
C GLN A 170 -90.37 -121.94 -106.42
N GLU A 171 -91.06 -120.82 -106.64
CA GLU A 171 -90.87 -119.59 -105.85
C GLU A 171 -91.17 -119.83 -104.36
N ASN A 172 -92.27 -120.53 -104.04
CA ASN A 172 -92.69 -120.84 -102.66
C ASN A 172 -91.70 -121.73 -101.88
N VAL A 173 -90.91 -122.57 -102.56
CA VAL A 173 -89.82 -123.32 -101.91
C VAL A 173 -88.67 -122.37 -101.55
N SER A 174 -88.21 -121.55 -102.50
CA SER A 174 -87.06 -120.64 -102.29
C SER A 174 -87.23 -119.65 -101.12
N LEU A 175 -88.49 -119.30 -100.79
CA LEU A 175 -88.81 -118.42 -99.66
C LEU A 175 -88.75 -119.11 -98.30
N ARG A 176 -88.93 -120.45 -98.21
CA ARG A 176 -88.87 -121.19 -96.94
C ARG A 176 -87.44 -121.37 -96.45
N ASP A 177 -86.57 -121.86 -97.32
CA ASP A 177 -85.14 -122.08 -97.03
C ASP A 177 -84.48 -120.78 -96.50
N ARG A 178 -84.91 -119.64 -97.05
CA ARG A 178 -84.41 -118.31 -96.67
C ARG A 178 -84.91 -117.82 -95.30
N VAL A 179 -86.07 -118.28 -94.83
CA VAL A 179 -86.56 -117.99 -93.47
C VAL A 179 -85.83 -118.86 -92.44
N GLU A 180 -85.58 -120.12 -92.73
CA GLU A 180 -84.89 -121.04 -91.82
C GLU A 180 -83.43 -120.63 -91.57
N ALA A 181 -82.72 -120.22 -92.63
CA ALA A 181 -81.36 -119.67 -92.52
C ALA A 181 -81.28 -118.43 -91.59
N LEU A 182 -82.27 -117.52 -91.66
CA LEU A 182 -82.32 -116.33 -90.80
C LEU A 182 -82.62 -116.66 -89.33
N GLN A 183 -83.33 -117.75 -89.04
CA GLN A 183 -83.60 -118.17 -87.66
C GLN A 183 -82.39 -118.82 -86.99
N GLN A 184 -81.47 -119.45 -87.74
CA GLN A 184 -80.22 -119.97 -87.18
C GLN A 184 -79.24 -118.84 -86.82
N GLN A 185 -79.10 -117.81 -87.67
CA GLN A 185 -78.23 -116.66 -87.40
C GLN A 185 -78.59 -115.86 -86.14
N LEU A 186 -79.84 -115.92 -85.68
CA LEU A 186 -80.32 -115.19 -84.50
C LEU A 186 -80.19 -115.96 -83.17
N ARG A 187 -79.60 -117.16 -83.17
CA ARG A 187 -79.42 -118.01 -81.98
C ARG A 187 -77.97 -118.39 -81.65
N GLY A 188 -77.02 -118.13 -82.54
CA GLY A 188 -75.59 -118.38 -82.31
C GLY A 188 -74.82 -117.11 -81.99
N GLU A 189 -73.98 -117.18 -80.96
CA GLU A 189 -72.81 -116.31 -80.69
C GLU A 189 -73.10 -114.87 -80.15
N ASP A 190 -72.02 -114.24 -79.66
CA ASP A 190 -71.90 -112.83 -79.20
C ASP A 190 -72.63 -112.25 -77.96
N LYS A 191 -73.19 -113.08 -77.05
CA LYS A 191 -73.58 -112.57 -75.69
C LYS A 191 -72.48 -112.65 -74.63
N GLU A 192 -71.70 -113.72 -74.62
CA GLU A 192 -70.76 -114.03 -73.53
C GLU A 192 -69.49 -113.16 -73.56
N ASN A 193 -68.99 -112.87 -74.78
CA ASN A 193 -67.83 -112.01 -75.01
C ASN A 193 -68.01 -110.57 -74.50
N LEU A 194 -69.23 -110.02 -74.58
CA LEU A 194 -69.55 -108.66 -74.12
C LEU A 194 -69.50 -108.54 -72.58
N LEU A 195 -69.98 -109.56 -71.87
CA LEU A 195 -69.96 -109.57 -70.40
C LEU A 195 -68.51 -109.58 -69.85
N SER A 196 -67.65 -110.47 -70.39
CA SER A 196 -66.24 -110.55 -69.97
C SER A 196 -65.45 -109.27 -70.28
N ARG A 197 -65.86 -108.49 -71.29
CA ARG A 197 -65.27 -107.17 -71.59
C ARG A 197 -65.68 -106.13 -70.54
N ASN A 198 -66.96 -106.06 -70.21
CA ASN A 198 -67.50 -105.09 -69.25
C ASN A 198 -66.96 -105.33 -67.83
N GLU A 199 -66.86 -106.59 -67.38
CA GLU A 199 -66.25 -106.93 -66.09
C GLU A 199 -64.80 -106.44 -65.95
N LYS A 200 -64.02 -106.50 -67.02
CA LYS A 200 -62.61 -106.04 -67.01
C LYS A 200 -62.51 -104.52 -66.93
N GLN A 201 -63.49 -103.79 -67.48
CA GLN A 201 -63.57 -102.34 -67.35
C GLN A 201 -64.04 -101.89 -65.96
N LEU A 202 -65.02 -102.60 -65.36
CA LEU A 202 -65.44 -102.35 -63.98
C LEU A 202 -64.26 -102.50 -63.00
N ARG A 203 -63.54 -103.63 -63.04
CA ARG A 203 -62.36 -103.87 -62.18
C ARG A 203 -61.24 -102.84 -62.38
N HIS A 204 -61.12 -102.27 -63.57
CA HIS A 204 -60.15 -101.19 -63.84
C HIS A 204 -60.59 -99.88 -63.16
N TYR A 205 -61.86 -99.49 -63.27
CA TYR A 205 -62.36 -98.28 -62.63
C TYR A 205 -62.43 -98.40 -61.10
N GLU A 206 -62.77 -99.59 -60.57
CA GLU A 206 -62.67 -99.90 -59.12
C GLU A 206 -61.25 -99.64 -58.61
N GLN A 207 -60.22 -100.12 -59.32
CA GLN A 207 -58.80 -99.87 -58.99
C GLN A 207 -58.32 -98.43 -59.23
N GLU A 208 -59.07 -97.59 -59.94
CA GLU A 208 -58.76 -96.15 -60.05
C GLU A 208 -59.44 -95.37 -58.92
N ILE A 209 -60.70 -95.70 -58.60
CA ILE A 209 -61.44 -95.15 -57.46
C ILE A 209 -60.67 -95.43 -56.16
N GLU A 210 -60.21 -96.66 -55.93
CA GLU A 210 -59.42 -97.03 -54.75
C GLU A 210 -58.12 -96.20 -54.62
N LYS A 211 -57.45 -95.89 -55.74
CA LYS A 211 -56.25 -95.03 -55.74
C LYS A 211 -56.59 -93.57 -55.40
N TYR A 212 -57.67 -93.04 -55.96
CA TYR A 212 -58.11 -91.68 -55.66
C TYR A 212 -58.63 -91.55 -54.22
N GLU A 213 -59.27 -92.59 -53.66
CA GLU A 213 -59.64 -92.65 -52.25
C GLU A 213 -58.42 -92.66 -51.32
N MET A 214 -57.38 -93.44 -51.63
CA MET A 214 -56.13 -93.40 -50.85
C MET A 214 -55.50 -92.00 -50.90
N GLN A 215 -55.41 -91.39 -52.09
CA GLN A 215 -54.90 -90.03 -52.24
C GLN A 215 -55.72 -89.00 -51.46
N LEU A 216 -57.06 -89.12 -51.46
CA LEU A 216 -57.93 -88.26 -50.64
C LEU A 216 -57.64 -88.41 -49.14
N ARG A 217 -57.51 -89.65 -48.64
CA ARG A 217 -57.20 -89.91 -47.21
C ARG A 217 -55.84 -89.32 -46.81
N ASP A 218 -54.83 -89.37 -47.69
CA ASP A 218 -53.53 -88.75 -47.43
C ASP A 218 -53.54 -87.22 -47.59
N PHE A 219 -54.30 -86.65 -48.54
CA PHE A 219 -54.53 -85.20 -48.58
C PHE A 219 -55.27 -84.68 -47.33
N GLU A 220 -56.25 -85.43 -46.81
CA GLU A 220 -56.87 -85.10 -45.53
C GLU A 220 -55.89 -85.22 -44.36
N ARG A 221 -54.97 -86.21 -44.37
CA ARG A 221 -53.92 -86.34 -43.35
C ARG A 221 -53.02 -85.10 -43.35
N VAL A 222 -52.49 -84.73 -44.52
CA VAL A 222 -51.66 -83.52 -44.70
C VAL A 222 -52.43 -82.26 -44.33
N LYS A 223 -53.73 -82.18 -44.62
CA LYS A 223 -54.58 -81.06 -44.19
C LYS A 223 -54.66 -80.96 -42.66
N ARG A 224 -54.95 -82.05 -41.95
CA ARG A 224 -55.00 -82.08 -40.47
C ARG A 224 -53.64 -81.73 -39.85
N GLU A 225 -52.54 -82.19 -40.45
CA GLU A 225 -51.18 -81.87 -40.02
C GLU A 225 -50.87 -80.38 -40.20
N LEU A 226 -51.25 -79.78 -41.33
CA LEU A 226 -51.07 -78.36 -41.62
C LEU A 226 -51.99 -77.45 -40.79
N GLU A 227 -53.21 -77.89 -40.46
CA GLU A 227 -54.09 -77.22 -39.48
C GLU A 227 -53.50 -77.26 -38.07
N ALA A 228 -52.92 -78.40 -37.65
CA ALA A 228 -52.21 -78.51 -36.38
C ALA A 228 -50.90 -77.71 -36.34
N GLU A 229 -50.23 -77.52 -37.49
CA GLU A 229 -49.04 -76.66 -37.60
C GLU A 229 -49.40 -75.18 -37.54
N ARG A 230 -50.51 -74.75 -38.17
CA ARG A 230 -51.06 -73.38 -37.98
C ARG A 230 -51.36 -73.11 -36.51
N GLN A 231 -52.09 -74.00 -35.82
CA GLN A 231 -52.35 -73.87 -34.37
C GLN A 231 -51.09 -73.87 -33.48
N ARG A 232 -49.91 -74.23 -34.01
CA ARG A 232 -48.61 -74.05 -33.33
C ARG A 232 -47.96 -72.72 -33.71
N ALA A 233 -48.11 -72.26 -34.95
CA ALA A 233 -47.69 -70.93 -35.38
C ALA A 233 -48.43 -69.84 -34.59
N ASP A 234 -49.77 -69.91 -34.53
CA ASP A 234 -50.62 -68.97 -33.79
C ASP A 234 -50.15 -68.83 -32.32
N LYS A 235 -49.94 -69.96 -31.62
CA LYS A 235 -49.45 -70.00 -30.22
C LYS A 235 -48.00 -69.55 -30.05
N ASN A 236 -47.19 -69.62 -31.11
CA ASN A 236 -45.84 -69.07 -31.11
C ASN A 236 -45.85 -67.55 -31.37
N GLU A 237 -46.86 -67.04 -32.10
CA GLU A 237 -47.08 -65.61 -32.32
C GLU A 237 -47.63 -64.94 -31.06
N ASP A 238 -48.64 -65.53 -30.40
CA ASP A 238 -49.10 -65.14 -29.05
C ASP A 238 -47.90 -65.02 -28.08
N ARG A 239 -47.07 -66.07 -28.01
CA ARG A 239 -45.89 -66.12 -27.14
C ARG A 239 -44.80 -65.12 -27.56
N ALA A 240 -44.70 -64.78 -28.85
CA ALA A 240 -43.77 -63.75 -29.31
C ALA A 240 -44.25 -62.35 -28.89
N LEU A 241 -45.57 -62.10 -28.88
CA LEU A 241 -46.17 -60.86 -28.38
C LEU A 241 -45.99 -60.73 -26.85
N ASP A 242 -46.18 -61.82 -26.09
CA ASP A 242 -45.89 -61.85 -24.64
C ASP A 242 -44.42 -61.49 -24.36
N LEU A 243 -43.49 -62.13 -25.08
CA LEU A 243 -42.05 -61.88 -24.93
C LEU A 243 -41.64 -60.46 -25.39
N GLN A 244 -42.33 -59.88 -26.38
CA GLN A 244 -42.11 -58.47 -26.76
C GLN A 244 -42.57 -57.52 -25.65
N GLN A 245 -43.71 -57.78 -25.00
CA GLN A 245 -44.18 -57.00 -23.85
C GLN A 245 -43.24 -57.12 -22.65
N GLU A 246 -42.73 -58.32 -22.36
CA GLU A 246 -41.71 -58.53 -21.31
C GLU A 246 -40.41 -57.77 -21.62
N VAL A 247 -39.91 -57.81 -22.86
CA VAL A 247 -38.73 -57.04 -23.29
C VAL A 247 -38.96 -55.53 -23.18
N HIS A 248 -40.15 -55.02 -23.53
CA HIS A 248 -40.47 -53.61 -23.34
C HIS A 248 -40.50 -53.21 -21.86
N ALA A 249 -41.14 -53.99 -21.00
CA ALA A 249 -41.17 -53.73 -19.56
C ALA A 249 -39.75 -53.73 -18.94
N LEU A 250 -38.87 -54.63 -19.39
CA LEU A 250 -37.46 -54.69 -18.95
C LEU A 250 -36.62 -53.53 -19.51
N MET A 251 -36.95 -52.98 -20.68
CA MET A 251 -36.35 -51.74 -21.18
C MET A 251 -36.78 -50.53 -20.35
N ASP A 252 -38.07 -50.41 -20.03
CA ASP A 252 -38.60 -49.33 -19.18
C ASP A 252 -38.03 -49.39 -17.75
N GLU A 253 -37.86 -50.58 -17.17
CA GLU A 253 -37.18 -50.77 -15.88
C GLU A 253 -35.70 -50.40 -15.96
N LYS A 254 -34.98 -50.87 -16.99
CA LYS A 254 -33.57 -50.52 -17.23
C LYS A 254 -33.39 -49.00 -17.31
N ASP A 255 -34.23 -48.30 -18.06
CA ASP A 255 -34.06 -46.87 -18.31
C ASP A 255 -34.47 -46.03 -17.07
N GLN A 256 -35.44 -46.49 -16.28
CA GLN A 256 -35.71 -45.96 -14.94
C GLN A 256 -34.52 -46.14 -13.98
N LEU A 257 -33.90 -47.34 -13.96
CA LEU A 257 -32.72 -47.62 -13.17
C LEU A 257 -31.53 -46.76 -13.61
N GLN A 258 -31.32 -46.60 -14.92
CA GLN A 258 -30.26 -45.73 -15.46
C GLN A 258 -30.48 -44.26 -15.07
N ALA A 259 -31.71 -43.74 -15.19
CA ALA A 259 -32.06 -42.40 -14.72
C ALA A 259 -31.92 -42.23 -13.20
N SER A 260 -32.08 -43.29 -12.41
CA SER A 260 -31.79 -43.28 -10.95
C SER A 260 -30.29 -43.23 -10.66
N HIS A 261 -29.48 -43.97 -11.45
CA HIS A 261 -28.02 -43.98 -11.34
C HIS A 261 -27.41 -42.62 -11.70
N GLU A 262 -27.90 -41.98 -12.76
CA GLU A 262 -27.46 -40.64 -13.17
C GLU A 262 -27.77 -39.56 -12.12
N LYS A 263 -28.91 -39.68 -11.40
CA LYS A 263 -29.23 -38.83 -10.23
C LYS A 263 -28.27 -39.06 -9.07
N LEU A 264 -28.01 -40.32 -8.71
CA LEU A 264 -27.06 -40.68 -7.65
C LEU A 264 -25.62 -40.25 -7.97
N GLU A 265 -25.19 -40.32 -9.24
CA GLU A 265 -23.91 -39.75 -9.67
C GLU A 265 -23.87 -38.22 -9.54
N ALA A 266 -24.96 -37.52 -9.87
CA ALA A 266 -25.04 -36.07 -9.72
C ALA A 266 -24.97 -35.65 -8.24
N GLU A 267 -25.65 -36.37 -7.35
CA GLU A 267 -25.56 -36.18 -5.89
C GLU A 267 -24.13 -36.47 -5.37
N LEU A 268 -23.50 -37.56 -5.82
CA LEU A 268 -22.10 -37.87 -5.46
C LEU A 268 -21.11 -36.82 -5.98
N ARG A 269 -21.33 -36.23 -7.16
CA ARG A 269 -20.53 -35.09 -7.68
C ARG A 269 -20.73 -33.85 -6.81
N SER A 270 -21.98 -33.53 -6.44
CA SER A 270 -22.31 -32.41 -5.55
C SER A 270 -21.65 -32.57 -4.17
N LEU A 271 -21.77 -33.75 -3.56
CA LEU A 271 -21.15 -34.06 -2.25
C LEU A 271 -19.63 -34.01 -2.29
N ARG A 272 -18.99 -34.41 -3.41
CA ARG A 272 -17.53 -34.27 -3.59
C ARG A 272 -17.11 -32.81 -3.69
N SER A 273 -17.78 -32.01 -4.51
CA SER A 273 -17.53 -30.55 -4.58
C SER A 273 -17.70 -29.91 -3.20
N ARG A 274 -18.73 -30.31 -2.44
CA ARG A 274 -18.99 -29.79 -1.10
C ARG A 274 -17.94 -30.19 -0.07
N LEU A 275 -17.30 -31.36 -0.22
CA LEU A 275 -16.16 -31.77 0.60
C LEU A 275 -14.89 -31.00 0.24
N GLU A 276 -14.67 -30.72 -1.04
CA GLU A 276 -13.56 -29.89 -1.54
C GLU A 276 -13.70 -28.45 -1.03
N ASP A 277 -14.88 -27.83 -1.17
CA ASP A 277 -15.22 -26.52 -0.56
C ASP A 277 -14.90 -26.49 0.94
N LEU A 278 -15.31 -27.53 1.68
CA LEU A 278 -15.11 -27.61 3.13
C LEU A 278 -13.63 -27.80 3.51
N GLN A 279 -12.86 -28.49 2.68
CA GLN A 279 -11.43 -28.71 2.92
C GLN A 279 -10.61 -27.46 2.64
N ASP A 280 -10.91 -26.71 1.57
CA ASP A 280 -10.33 -25.38 1.32
C ASP A 280 -10.64 -24.42 2.49
N ASN A 281 -11.86 -24.44 3.03
CA ASN A 281 -12.23 -23.67 4.22
C ASN A 281 -11.42 -24.08 5.48
N ILE A 282 -11.07 -25.36 5.63
CA ILE A 282 -10.23 -25.85 6.75
C ILE A 282 -8.77 -25.40 6.58
N ASP A 283 -8.25 -25.42 5.35
CA ASP A 283 -6.90 -24.94 5.04
C ASP A 283 -6.79 -23.42 5.23
N ASP A 284 -7.78 -22.63 4.80
CA ASP A 284 -7.82 -21.20 5.05
C ASP A 284 -8.06 -20.84 6.52
N GLN A 285 -8.85 -21.62 7.28
CA GLN A 285 -8.90 -21.50 8.73
C GLN A 285 -7.53 -21.79 9.36
N SER A 286 -6.82 -22.81 8.90
CA SER A 286 -5.47 -23.16 9.40
C SER A 286 -4.45 -22.06 9.10
N ARG A 287 -4.49 -21.46 7.91
CA ARG A 287 -3.70 -20.27 7.55
C ARG A 287 -4.08 -19.05 8.39
N SER A 288 -5.37 -18.85 8.69
CA SER A 288 -5.83 -17.76 9.56
C SER A 288 -5.33 -17.94 10.99
N LYS A 289 -5.31 -19.18 11.49
CA LYS A 289 -4.79 -19.50 12.82
C LYS A 289 -3.30 -19.24 12.92
N SER A 290 -2.49 -19.67 11.94
CA SER A 290 -1.05 -19.34 11.90
C SER A 290 -0.82 -17.83 12.04
N LYS A 291 -1.59 -17.00 11.32
CA LYS A 291 -1.50 -15.53 11.43
C LYS A 291 -1.92 -14.98 12.79
N ILE A 292 -2.85 -15.65 13.48
CA ILE A 292 -3.23 -15.30 14.86
C ILE A 292 -2.10 -15.67 15.83
N ASP A 293 -1.50 -16.85 15.68
CA ASP A 293 -0.35 -17.29 16.47
C ASP A 293 0.85 -16.34 16.26
N ASP A 294 1.16 -15.96 15.00
CA ASP A 294 2.16 -14.94 14.65
C ASP A 294 1.86 -13.58 15.33
N LEU A 295 0.60 -13.13 15.32
CA LEU A 295 0.19 -11.87 15.96
C LEU A 295 0.27 -11.93 17.49
N VAL A 296 0.00 -13.09 18.09
CA VAL A 296 0.16 -13.33 19.54
C VAL A 296 1.63 -13.23 19.94
N ASP A 297 2.55 -13.81 19.17
CA ASP A 297 3.99 -13.71 19.47
C ASP A 297 4.52 -12.29 19.29
N ASN A 298 4.09 -11.56 18.25
CA ASN A 298 4.39 -10.12 18.10
C ASN A 298 3.85 -9.29 19.29
N LEU A 299 2.66 -9.61 19.80
CA LEU A 299 2.07 -8.95 20.96
C LEU A 299 2.81 -9.31 22.26
N ASN A 300 3.28 -10.55 22.41
CA ASN A 300 4.11 -10.99 23.52
C ASN A 300 5.46 -10.26 23.56
N ASP A 301 6.10 -10.06 22.40
CA ASP A 301 7.35 -9.30 22.30
C ASP A 301 7.15 -7.79 22.52
N ALA A 302 6.03 -7.23 22.04
CA ALA A 302 5.65 -5.85 22.36
C ALA A 302 5.44 -5.65 23.87
N ASN A 303 4.80 -6.61 24.56
CA ASN A 303 4.64 -6.56 26.02
C ASN A 303 5.99 -6.62 26.76
N LYS A 304 6.92 -7.51 26.36
CA LYS A 304 8.29 -7.54 26.94
C LYS A 304 9.00 -6.19 26.77
N PHE A 305 8.82 -5.52 25.63
CA PHE A 305 9.40 -4.21 25.38
C PHE A 305 8.75 -3.09 26.22
N ILE A 306 7.44 -3.19 26.49
CA ILE A 306 6.73 -2.33 27.44
C ILE A 306 7.25 -2.55 28.87
N ASP A 307 7.43 -3.80 29.30
CA ASP A 307 8.01 -4.13 30.61
C ASP A 307 9.44 -3.59 30.73
N GLU A 308 10.27 -3.75 29.70
CA GLU A 308 11.61 -3.14 29.64
C GLU A 308 11.58 -1.60 29.80
N ILE A 309 10.61 -0.92 29.16
CA ILE A 309 10.43 0.52 29.29
C ILE A 309 9.94 0.90 30.70
N GLY A 310 9.04 0.10 31.30
CA GLY A 310 8.57 0.26 32.66
C GLY A 310 9.71 0.21 33.67
N ASN A 311 10.54 -0.84 33.62
CA ASN A 311 11.73 -0.96 34.47
C ASN A 311 12.70 0.23 34.30
N LYS A 312 12.97 0.66 33.06
CA LYS A 312 13.81 1.83 32.77
C LYS A 312 13.20 3.15 33.28
N LEU A 313 11.87 3.25 33.34
CA LEU A 313 11.15 4.39 33.89
C LEU A 313 11.20 4.40 35.42
N ASP A 314 11.08 3.25 36.08
CA ASP A 314 11.19 3.10 37.53
C ASP A 314 12.62 3.37 38.03
N ASP A 315 13.64 2.89 37.31
CA ASP A 315 15.06 3.25 37.52
C ASP A 315 15.25 4.77 37.48
N LYS A 316 14.75 5.43 36.41
CA LYS A 316 14.88 6.88 36.24
C LYS A 316 14.01 7.69 37.21
N THR A 317 12.91 7.13 37.69
CA THR A 317 12.09 7.73 38.75
C THR A 317 12.81 7.66 40.10
N SER A 318 13.50 6.54 40.37
CA SER A 318 14.34 6.35 41.55
C SER A 318 15.55 7.29 41.54
N GLU A 319 16.26 7.42 40.42
CA GLU A 319 17.35 8.38 40.24
C GLU A 319 16.89 9.82 40.47
N ASN A 320 15.73 10.22 39.93
CA ASN A 320 15.15 11.54 40.19
C ASN A 320 14.82 11.76 41.68
N ALA A 321 14.33 10.73 42.39
CA ALA A 321 14.08 10.82 43.82
C ALA A 321 15.38 10.99 44.64
N GLU A 322 16.47 10.34 44.24
CA GLU A 322 17.80 10.55 44.87
C GLU A 322 18.39 11.92 44.56
N LEU A 323 18.32 12.37 43.30
CA LEU A 323 18.74 13.71 42.90
C LEU A 323 17.96 14.79 43.65
N LYS A 324 16.65 14.59 43.86
CA LYS A 324 15.84 15.52 44.66
C LYS A 324 16.29 15.59 46.13
N ARG A 325 16.49 14.44 46.80
CA ARG A 325 17.05 14.39 48.17
C ARG A 325 18.43 15.06 48.26
N LYS A 326 19.24 14.92 47.22
CA LYS A 326 20.57 15.54 47.10
C LYS A 326 20.49 17.07 46.94
N ILE A 327 19.51 17.58 46.19
CA ILE A 327 19.20 19.02 46.10
C ILE A 327 18.73 19.54 47.46
N GLU A 328 17.74 18.90 48.09
CA GLU A 328 17.22 19.28 49.42
C GLU A 328 18.35 19.31 50.49
N SER A 329 19.29 18.36 50.44
CA SER A 329 20.49 18.35 51.32
C SER A 329 21.48 19.49 51.02
N LEU A 330 21.63 19.90 49.76
CA LEU A 330 22.50 21.02 49.38
C LEU A 330 21.86 22.38 49.70
N GLU A 331 20.55 22.51 49.56
CA GLU A 331 19.77 23.70 49.96
C GLU A 331 19.86 23.92 51.47
N SER A 332 19.66 22.86 52.28
CA SER A 332 19.85 22.93 53.74
C SER A 332 21.27 23.41 54.12
N LYS A 333 22.31 22.90 53.45
CA LYS A 333 23.70 23.34 53.68
C LYS A 333 23.95 24.77 53.23
N ASN A 334 23.22 25.25 52.22
CA ASN A 334 23.31 26.63 51.74
C ASN A 334 22.67 27.60 52.75
N GLU A 335 21.53 27.25 53.36
CA GLU A 335 20.93 28.04 54.45
C GLU A 335 21.80 28.02 55.73
N ASP A 336 22.45 26.90 56.06
CA ASP A 336 23.47 26.86 57.13
C ASP A 336 24.64 27.82 56.85
N LEU A 337 25.12 27.87 55.60
CA LEU A 337 26.22 28.75 55.20
C LEU A 337 25.81 30.22 55.15
N LYS A 338 24.59 30.55 54.67
CA LYS A 338 24.01 31.90 54.77
C LYS A 338 23.90 32.33 56.23
N SER A 339 23.40 31.47 57.10
CA SER A 339 23.27 31.73 58.54
C SER A 339 24.64 31.98 59.21
N LYS A 340 25.68 31.25 58.81
CA LYS A 340 27.07 31.49 59.25
C LYS A 340 27.62 32.81 58.70
N ASN A 341 27.42 33.11 57.43
CA ASN A 341 27.86 34.37 56.83
C ASN A 341 27.16 35.59 57.45
N HIS A 342 25.88 35.47 57.82
CA HIS A 342 25.16 36.53 58.52
C HIS A 342 25.80 36.81 59.89
N ARG A 343 26.06 35.78 60.70
CA ARG A 343 26.77 35.89 61.98
C ARG A 343 28.20 36.44 61.84
N LEU A 344 28.91 36.05 60.79
CA LEU A 344 30.25 36.61 60.50
C LEU A 344 30.17 38.09 60.12
N SER A 345 29.11 38.52 59.44
CA SER A 345 28.87 39.94 59.15
C SER A 345 28.52 40.72 60.43
N GLU A 346 27.66 40.18 61.29
CA GLU A 346 27.34 40.76 62.61
C GLU A 346 28.61 40.95 63.46
N ILE A 347 29.47 39.93 63.52
CA ILE A 347 30.77 39.98 64.24
C ILE A 347 31.72 41.01 63.58
N LEU A 348 31.79 41.07 62.25
CA LEU A 348 32.62 42.04 61.54
C LEU A 348 32.16 43.48 61.76
N ASP A 349 30.86 43.73 61.87
CA ASP A 349 30.32 45.07 62.14
C ASP A 349 30.53 45.46 63.62
N GLN A 350 30.35 44.52 64.57
CA GLN A 350 30.74 44.71 65.98
C GLN A 350 32.22 45.06 66.13
N LEU A 351 33.11 44.34 65.43
CA LEU A 351 34.56 44.61 65.46
C LEU A 351 34.93 45.96 64.82
N LYS A 352 34.22 46.41 63.78
CA LYS A 352 34.41 47.76 63.21
C LYS A 352 34.03 48.85 64.20
N ASP A 353 32.93 48.68 64.93
CA ASP A 353 32.49 49.65 65.93
C ASP A 353 33.38 49.64 67.19
N GLU A 354 33.92 48.47 67.59
CA GLU A 354 34.97 48.39 68.62
C GLU A 354 36.26 49.09 68.17
N ILE A 355 36.72 48.87 66.92
CA ILE A 355 37.88 49.57 66.35
C ILE A 355 37.66 51.10 66.36
N ARG A 356 36.50 51.58 65.88
CA ARG A 356 36.14 53.01 65.93
C ARG A 356 36.20 53.56 67.36
N HIS A 357 35.61 52.87 68.34
CA HIS A 357 35.65 53.29 69.73
C HIS A 357 37.07 53.30 70.33
N LEU A 358 37.96 52.40 69.88
CA LEU A 358 39.36 52.39 70.29
C LEU A 358 40.16 53.51 69.60
N GLU A 359 39.89 53.83 68.33
CA GLU A 359 40.49 54.94 67.59
C GLU A 359 40.05 56.30 68.14
N ASP A 360 38.75 56.49 68.40
CA ASP A 360 38.17 57.65 69.08
C ASP A 360 38.78 57.82 70.48
N ARG A 361 38.87 56.74 71.27
CA ARG A 361 39.44 56.80 72.62
C ARG A 361 40.93 57.10 72.61
N ARG A 362 41.70 56.49 71.69
CA ARG A 362 43.14 56.72 71.56
C ARG A 362 43.43 58.16 71.15
N SER A 363 42.77 58.65 70.10
CA SER A 363 42.95 60.03 69.61
C SER A 363 42.59 61.05 70.69
N ASN A 364 41.42 60.93 71.32
CA ASN A 364 41.00 61.85 72.39
C ASN A 364 41.93 61.82 73.61
N ASN A 365 42.47 60.65 73.99
CA ASN A 365 43.46 60.58 75.07
C ASN A 365 44.77 61.29 74.67
N THR A 366 45.35 60.97 73.50
CA THR A 366 46.59 61.59 73.05
C THR A 366 46.47 63.10 72.82
N ILE A 367 45.29 63.58 72.41
CA ILE A 367 45.02 65.01 72.29
C ILE A 367 45.02 65.68 73.66
N ARG A 368 44.34 65.10 74.67
CA ARG A 368 44.32 65.66 76.04
C ARG A 368 45.70 65.65 76.69
N GLU A 369 46.44 64.56 76.55
CA GLU A 369 47.81 64.45 77.08
C GLU A 369 48.71 65.56 76.48
N LEU A 370 48.60 65.83 75.18
CA LEU A 370 49.30 66.93 74.52
C LEU A 370 48.73 68.33 74.85
N GLU A 371 47.43 68.46 75.12
CA GLU A 371 46.81 69.72 75.55
C GLU A 371 47.25 70.13 76.96
N ASP A 372 47.30 69.17 77.89
CA ASP A 372 47.81 69.37 79.26
C ASP A 372 49.34 69.60 79.25
N GLU A 373 50.14 68.86 78.47
CA GLU A 373 51.58 69.15 78.30
C GLU A 373 51.81 70.56 77.71
N ASN A 374 51.03 70.97 76.70
CA ASN A 374 51.07 72.33 76.17
C ASN A 374 50.66 73.38 77.19
N ARG A 375 49.79 73.04 78.15
CA ARG A 375 49.35 73.94 79.21
C ARG A 375 50.43 74.15 80.27
N ASP A 376 51.08 73.07 80.70
CA ASP A 376 52.17 73.14 81.67
C ASP A 376 53.39 73.86 81.08
N LEU A 377 53.75 73.59 79.82
CA LEU A 377 54.79 74.34 79.09
C LEU A 377 54.45 75.84 78.95
N ARG A 378 53.17 76.20 78.76
CA ARG A 378 52.74 77.62 78.76
C ARG A 378 52.88 78.26 80.13
N GLN A 379 52.60 77.52 81.21
CA GLN A 379 52.78 78.02 82.56
C GLN A 379 54.27 78.20 82.89
N GLU A 380 55.14 77.26 82.50
CA GLU A 380 56.59 77.40 82.66
C GLU A 380 57.13 78.62 81.89
N VAL A 381 56.66 78.86 80.66
CA VAL A 381 57.03 80.05 79.89
C VAL A 381 56.56 81.36 80.55
N GLU A 382 55.35 81.41 81.12
CA GLU A 382 54.84 82.59 81.84
C GLU A 382 55.58 82.83 83.17
N ASP A 383 55.94 81.77 83.89
CA ASP A 383 56.74 81.82 85.11
C ASP A 383 58.18 82.28 84.81
N LEU A 384 58.79 81.78 83.73
CA LEU A 384 60.09 82.22 83.23
C LEU A 384 60.04 83.68 82.75
N PHE A 385 58.97 84.10 82.07
CA PHE A 385 58.79 85.50 81.64
C PHE A 385 58.61 86.43 82.84
N SER A 386 57.81 86.02 83.84
CA SER A 386 57.64 86.72 85.11
C SER A 386 58.96 86.86 85.86
N ARG A 387 59.77 85.79 85.90
CA ARG A 387 61.11 85.78 86.50
C ARG A 387 62.07 86.70 85.73
N HIS A 388 62.10 86.64 84.40
CA HIS A 388 62.89 87.55 83.58
C HIS A 388 62.48 89.03 83.77
N GLN A 389 61.20 89.31 83.94
CA GLN A 389 60.71 90.66 84.27
C GLN A 389 61.12 91.09 85.69
N GLN A 390 61.15 90.17 86.66
CA GLN A 390 61.68 90.40 88.00
C GLN A 390 63.18 90.71 87.95
N ASP A 391 63.95 89.89 87.23
CA ASP A 391 65.40 90.08 87.04
C ASP A 391 65.68 91.41 86.34
N THR A 392 64.90 91.80 85.33
CA THR A 392 64.98 93.10 84.66
C THR A 392 64.72 94.28 85.62
N LYS A 393 63.80 94.14 86.59
CA LYS A 393 63.59 95.14 87.66
C LYS A 393 64.80 95.19 88.61
N THR A 394 65.41 94.06 88.94
CA THR A 394 66.63 94.06 89.77
C THR A 394 67.83 94.67 89.03
N ILE A 395 68.02 94.37 87.74
CA ILE A 395 69.07 94.94 86.89
C ILE A 395 68.91 96.46 86.78
N THR A 396 67.70 96.96 86.54
CA THR A 396 67.45 98.41 86.48
C THR A 396 67.59 99.09 87.84
N SER A 397 67.23 98.42 88.94
CA SER A 397 67.52 98.89 90.30
C SER A 397 69.02 98.94 90.60
N LEU A 398 69.79 97.92 90.19
CA LEU A 398 71.24 97.87 90.34
C LEU A 398 71.92 98.94 89.47
N GLN A 399 71.47 99.18 88.24
CA GLN A 399 71.94 100.27 87.40
C GLN A 399 71.65 101.66 88.03
N LEU A 400 70.51 101.82 88.71
CA LEU A 400 70.20 103.03 89.49
C LEU A 400 71.03 103.15 90.78
N GLN A 401 71.51 102.05 91.34
CA GLN A 401 72.46 102.03 92.47
C GLN A 401 73.87 102.36 91.99
N VAL A 402 74.33 101.78 90.88
CA VAL A 402 75.61 102.10 90.23
C VAL A 402 75.65 103.59 89.87
N ARG A 403 74.61 104.14 89.24
CA ARG A 403 74.54 105.60 88.96
C ARG A 403 74.56 106.49 90.21
N ARG A 404 74.06 106.00 91.36
CA ARG A 404 74.20 106.73 92.63
C ARG A 404 75.62 106.67 93.16
N LEU A 405 76.27 105.50 93.11
CA LEU A 405 77.68 105.34 93.50
C LEU A 405 78.62 106.11 92.56
N GLU A 406 78.31 106.21 91.27
CA GLU A 406 78.99 107.08 90.29
C GLU A 406 78.79 108.58 90.61
N SER A 407 77.62 108.99 91.11
CA SER A 407 77.39 110.35 91.61
C SER A 407 78.13 110.61 92.92
N GLU A 408 78.03 109.70 93.90
CA GLU A 408 78.68 109.81 95.21
C GLU A 408 80.21 109.79 95.08
N THR A 409 80.77 109.08 94.11
CA THR A 409 82.20 109.15 93.79
C THR A 409 82.59 110.41 93.01
N ALA A 410 81.73 110.95 92.14
CA ALA A 410 81.95 112.27 91.55
C ALA A 410 81.95 113.39 92.63
N ASP A 411 80.98 113.35 93.55
CA ASP A 411 80.87 114.29 94.68
C ASP A 411 82.04 114.13 95.67
N HIS A 412 82.57 112.91 95.86
CA HIS A 412 83.79 112.67 96.65
C HIS A 412 85.11 113.07 95.96
N MET A 413 85.14 113.21 94.63
CA MET A 413 86.28 113.85 93.94
C MET A 413 86.25 115.39 94.05
N GLY A 414 85.23 115.99 94.68
CA GLY A 414 85.13 117.43 94.94
C GLY A 414 85.95 117.94 96.14
N ASN A 415 86.82 117.14 96.75
CA ASN A 415 87.69 117.54 97.87
C ASN A 415 89.18 117.43 97.50
N GLU A 416 89.74 118.51 96.95
CA GLU A 416 91.15 118.61 96.51
C GLU A 416 92.18 118.41 97.64
N SER A 417 91.75 118.55 98.90
CA SER A 417 92.58 118.50 100.13
C SER A 417 93.39 117.21 100.35
N TYR A 418 93.11 116.09 99.68
CA TYR A 418 93.94 114.87 99.76
C TYR A 418 94.97 114.78 98.62
N ILE A 419 94.71 115.43 97.48
CA ILE A 419 95.69 115.53 96.39
C ILE A 419 96.77 116.52 96.80
N ASP A 420 96.39 117.67 97.36
CA ASP A 420 97.35 118.65 97.92
C ASP A 420 98.26 118.05 98.99
N ALA A 421 97.74 117.20 99.88
CA ALA A 421 98.54 116.51 100.90
C ALA A 421 99.58 115.54 100.29
N VAL A 422 99.19 114.79 99.26
CA VAL A 422 100.11 113.90 98.52
C VAL A 422 101.09 114.70 97.66
N GLU A 423 100.70 115.86 97.14
CA GLU A 423 101.59 116.79 96.44
C GLU A 423 102.57 117.49 97.41
N GLU A 424 102.19 117.78 98.67
CA GLU A 424 103.12 118.26 99.72
C GLU A 424 104.08 117.15 100.20
N GLU A 425 103.64 115.91 100.36
CA GLU A 425 104.55 114.79 100.65
C GLU A 425 105.50 114.51 99.46
N LYS A 426 104.99 114.57 98.23
CA LYS A 426 105.79 114.51 96.99
C LYS A 426 106.80 115.67 96.92
N ASN A 427 106.38 116.90 97.21
CA ASN A 427 107.25 118.07 97.15
C ASN A 427 108.29 118.05 98.26
N THR A 428 107.96 117.66 99.49
CA THR A 428 108.94 117.46 100.58
C THR A 428 109.86 116.27 100.32
N LEU A 429 109.42 115.22 99.62
CA LEU A 429 110.30 114.18 99.08
C LEU A 429 111.24 114.70 98.00
N TYR A 430 110.76 115.51 97.05
CA TYR A 430 111.62 116.18 96.05
C TYR A 430 112.62 117.13 96.71
N ASP A 431 112.21 117.88 97.72
CA ASP A 431 113.06 118.81 98.46
C ASP A 431 114.12 118.07 99.29
N ASN A 432 113.77 116.91 99.86
CA ASN A 432 114.73 115.98 100.48
C ASN A 432 115.65 115.33 99.44
N ILE A 433 115.17 114.99 98.23
CA ILE A 433 115.98 114.48 97.11
C ILE A 433 116.93 115.56 96.58
N ILE A 434 116.54 116.84 96.59
CA ILE A 434 117.41 117.98 96.23
C ILE A 434 118.48 118.16 97.32
N LYS A 435 118.09 118.22 98.60
CA LYS A 435 119.02 118.31 99.74
C LYS A 435 119.93 117.09 99.88
N LEU A 436 119.51 115.92 99.39
CA LEU A 436 120.35 114.73 99.22
C LEU A 436 121.24 114.85 97.98
N ASN A 437 120.78 115.39 96.85
CA ASN A 437 121.60 115.63 95.65
C ASN A 437 122.67 116.71 95.86
N GLU A 438 122.42 117.73 96.68
CA GLU A 438 123.44 118.71 97.06
C GLU A 438 124.49 118.08 97.97
N LYS A 439 124.07 117.27 98.96
CA LYS A 439 124.98 116.44 99.76
C LYS A 439 125.69 115.38 98.92
N LEU A 440 125.06 114.85 97.87
CA LEU A 440 125.67 113.93 96.91
C LEU A 440 126.68 114.65 96.02
N LYS A 441 126.43 115.91 95.63
CA LYS A 441 127.41 116.74 94.91
C LYS A 441 128.60 117.10 95.79
N ASP A 442 128.40 117.47 97.05
CA ASP A 442 129.49 117.71 98.01
C ASP A 442 130.27 116.41 98.31
N ALA A 443 129.58 115.28 98.39
CA ALA A 443 130.20 113.96 98.47
C ALA A 443 130.94 113.60 97.18
N GLU A 444 130.41 113.90 96.00
CA GLU A 444 131.06 113.69 94.70
C GLU A 444 132.28 114.59 94.52
N HIS A 445 132.26 115.84 94.98
CA HIS A 445 133.42 116.71 94.93
C HIS A 445 134.52 116.24 95.90
N LYS A 446 134.16 115.69 97.07
CA LYS A 446 135.09 114.99 97.96
C LYS A 446 135.58 113.66 97.39
N CYS A 447 134.72 112.87 96.76
CA CYS A 447 135.11 111.66 96.04
C CYS A 447 136.01 111.97 94.86
N LYS A 448 135.76 113.02 94.06
CA LYS A 448 136.65 113.47 92.97
C LYS A 448 137.98 114.06 93.48
N HIS A 449 138.12 114.32 94.78
CA HIS A 449 139.40 114.60 95.44
C HIS A 449 140.08 113.29 95.89
N LEU A 450 139.37 112.45 96.64
CA LEU A 450 139.86 111.16 97.14
C LEU A 450 140.17 110.14 96.02
N GLN A 451 139.50 110.24 94.87
CA GLN A 451 139.69 109.38 93.70
C GLN A 451 141.03 109.68 93.02
N ARG A 452 141.52 110.92 93.08
CA ARG A 452 142.87 111.29 92.63
C ARG A 452 143.96 110.85 93.61
N GLU A 453 143.64 110.78 94.91
CA GLU A 453 144.53 110.15 95.90
C GLU A 453 144.50 108.61 95.80
N LEU A 454 143.38 108.03 95.38
CA LEU A 454 143.24 106.60 95.10
C LEU A 454 143.94 106.18 93.79
N GLU A 455 144.00 107.02 92.75
CA GLU A 455 144.84 106.76 91.56
C GLU A 455 146.34 106.70 91.92
N VAL A 456 146.78 107.41 92.96
CA VAL A 456 148.15 107.29 93.51
C VAL A 456 148.30 106.00 94.33
N LYS A 457 147.34 105.70 95.21
CA LYS A 457 147.35 104.46 96.04
C LYS A 457 147.04 103.18 95.27
N SER A 458 146.51 103.27 94.06
CA SER A 458 146.25 102.12 93.17
C SER A 458 147.55 101.41 92.74
N LYS A 459 148.72 102.05 92.91
CA LYS A 459 150.04 101.44 92.67
C LYS A 459 150.66 100.81 93.93
N ASP A 460 150.13 101.13 95.11
CA ASP A 460 150.51 100.51 96.40
C ASP A 460 149.57 99.34 96.79
N LEU A 461 148.59 99.00 95.93
CA LEU A 461 147.67 97.87 96.13
C LEU A 461 147.96 96.68 95.20
N GLU A 462 148.56 96.90 94.02
CA GLU A 462 149.15 95.82 93.20
C GLU A 462 150.21 95.02 93.98
N THR A 463 150.84 95.63 94.99
CA THR A 463 151.79 95.00 95.92
C THR A 463 151.16 94.39 97.17
N ARG A 464 149.83 94.48 97.35
CA ARG A 464 149.11 93.97 98.53
C ARG A 464 148.18 92.79 98.23
N GLU A 465 147.61 92.70 97.03
CA GLU A 465 146.73 91.58 96.66
C GLU A 465 147.46 90.22 96.58
N LEU A 466 148.80 90.25 96.49
CA LEU A 466 149.70 89.10 96.68
C LEU A 466 149.58 88.41 98.05
N GLU A 467 149.00 89.05 99.07
CA GLU A 467 148.81 88.47 100.41
C GLU A 467 147.44 87.78 100.61
N LEU A 468 146.52 87.80 99.63
CA LEU A 468 145.19 87.16 99.75
C LEU A 468 145.02 85.82 99.02
N GLN A 469 146.13 85.20 98.58
CA GLN A 469 146.18 83.74 98.56
C GLN A 469 146.27 83.21 100.01
N GLN A 470 145.36 82.33 100.44
CA GLN A 470 145.67 81.04 101.13
C GLN A 470 144.50 80.35 101.86
N LEU A 471 143.30 80.94 101.94
CA LEU A 471 142.07 80.25 102.38
C LEU A 471 141.06 80.20 101.22
N ARG A 472 140.99 79.13 100.42
CA ARG A 472 140.55 77.73 100.69
C ARG A 472 139.02 77.57 100.72
N LYS A 473 138.45 76.57 100.02
CA LYS A 473 138.92 75.72 98.89
C LYS A 473 137.76 74.77 98.52
N LEU A 474 137.52 74.53 97.22
CA LEU A 474 136.90 73.28 96.68
C LEU A 474 135.41 73.07 97.10
N ASP A 475 134.55 72.24 96.48
CA ASP A 475 134.49 71.42 95.25
C ASP A 475 133.00 70.97 95.10
N ARG A 476 132.43 70.52 93.97
CA ARG A 476 132.84 70.47 92.55
C ARG A 476 131.61 70.29 91.64
N ASP A 477 131.73 70.85 90.44
CA ASP A 477 131.25 70.41 89.10
C ASP A 477 130.50 69.07 88.98
N GLY A 478 129.51 68.88 88.09
CA GLY A 478 128.93 69.78 87.08
C GLY A 478 127.74 69.08 86.37
N SER A 479 126.65 69.75 85.96
CA SER A 479 126.50 70.90 85.03
C SER A 479 126.57 70.52 83.53
N ARG A 480 125.56 69.77 83.04
CA ARG A 480 125.23 69.67 81.59
C ARG A 480 123.85 69.02 81.31
N ASN A 481 122.72 69.71 81.56
CA ASN A 481 121.44 69.33 80.89
C ASN A 481 120.27 70.33 80.92
N ASP A 482 120.27 71.37 81.76
CA ASP A 482 118.99 72.03 82.13
C ASP A 482 118.32 72.86 81.01
N ASN A 483 119.09 73.35 80.02
CA ASN A 483 118.52 73.95 78.80
C ASN A 483 118.04 72.91 77.76
N MET A 484 118.24 71.61 77.99
CA MET A 484 117.77 70.54 77.10
C MET A 484 116.47 69.90 77.62
N MET A 485 116.30 69.85 78.95
CA MET A 485 115.09 69.31 79.61
C MET A 485 113.80 69.98 79.10
N GLY A 486 113.69 71.31 79.15
CA GLY A 486 112.47 72.01 78.73
C GLY A 486 112.09 71.76 77.27
N THR A 487 113.08 71.68 76.36
CA THR A 487 112.82 71.36 74.95
C THR A 487 112.41 69.90 74.73
N VAL A 488 112.92 68.97 75.54
CA VAL A 488 112.47 67.56 75.51
C VAL A 488 111.04 67.44 76.04
N GLU A 489 110.72 68.13 77.13
CA GLU A 489 109.40 68.11 77.77
C GLU A 489 108.31 68.73 76.86
N GLU A 490 108.60 69.84 76.19
CA GLU A 490 107.72 70.40 75.15
C GLU A 490 107.48 69.44 73.98
N LEU A 491 108.54 68.80 73.46
CA LEU A 491 108.41 67.85 72.35
C LEU A 491 107.64 66.59 72.78
N GLN A 492 107.87 66.11 74.00
CA GLN A 492 107.19 64.96 74.58
C GLN A 492 105.69 65.24 74.77
N ASN A 493 105.32 66.44 75.22
CA ASN A 493 103.92 66.88 75.30
C ASN A 493 103.26 66.99 73.91
N LYS A 494 103.94 67.56 72.91
CA LYS A 494 103.44 67.62 71.52
C LYS A 494 103.23 66.22 70.91
N LEU A 495 104.14 65.28 71.17
CA LEU A 495 104.03 63.90 70.71
C LEU A 495 102.87 63.15 71.42
N VAL A 496 102.64 63.44 72.71
CA VAL A 496 101.45 62.95 73.44
C VAL A 496 100.16 63.55 72.88
N GLU A 497 100.11 64.84 72.54
CA GLU A 497 98.96 65.44 71.90
C GLU A 497 98.66 64.83 70.52
N GLU A 498 99.66 64.63 69.67
CA GLU A 498 99.49 63.99 68.36
C GLU A 498 99.04 62.54 68.51
N ARG A 499 99.65 61.77 69.42
CA ARG A 499 99.19 60.42 69.76
C ARG A 499 97.73 60.42 70.21
N ASN A 500 97.33 61.37 71.06
CA ASN A 500 95.96 61.47 71.54
C ASN A 500 94.99 61.89 70.41
N LYS A 501 95.41 62.73 69.45
CA LYS A 501 94.62 63.05 68.24
C LYS A 501 94.41 61.81 67.39
N PHE A 502 95.46 61.03 67.10
CA PHE A 502 95.34 59.78 66.34
C PHE A 502 94.51 58.70 67.06
N VAL A 503 94.63 58.54 68.39
CA VAL A 503 93.77 57.64 69.17
C VAL A 503 92.30 58.07 69.05
N ASN A 504 91.99 59.35 69.25
CA ASN A 504 90.63 59.88 69.08
C ASN A 504 90.09 59.76 67.63
N GLU A 505 90.95 59.65 66.62
CA GLU A 505 90.54 59.39 65.24
C GLU A 505 90.30 57.90 65.00
N ILE A 506 91.15 57.02 65.55
CA ILE A 506 90.96 55.56 65.53
C ILE A 506 89.67 55.19 66.26
N ASP A 507 89.44 55.68 67.48
CA ASP A 507 88.22 55.41 68.26
C ASP A 507 86.94 55.84 67.51
N LYS A 508 87.00 56.95 66.75
CA LYS A 508 85.89 57.40 65.88
C LYS A 508 85.70 56.52 64.64
N MET A 509 86.79 56.02 64.06
CA MET A 509 86.73 55.10 62.91
C MET A 509 86.23 53.72 63.32
N ASP A 510 86.68 53.20 64.47
CA ASP A 510 86.17 51.94 65.04
C ASP A 510 84.70 52.08 65.46
N SER A 511 84.30 53.21 66.06
CA SER A 511 82.88 53.48 66.36
C SER A 511 82.00 53.49 65.11
N LYS A 512 82.47 54.10 64.00
CA LYS A 512 81.77 54.06 62.71
C LYS A 512 81.71 52.64 62.15
N PHE A 513 82.83 51.94 62.12
CA PHE A 513 82.91 50.57 61.61
C PHE A 513 82.01 49.60 62.40
N ILE A 514 81.92 49.76 63.73
CA ILE A 514 80.99 49.00 64.58
C ILE A 514 79.53 49.32 64.21
N ASN A 515 79.18 50.59 64.01
CA ASN A 515 77.83 50.98 63.61
C ASN A 515 77.46 50.45 62.22
N GLU A 516 78.29 50.68 61.20
CA GLU A 516 78.10 50.18 59.83
C GLU A 516 78.00 48.64 59.80
N LYS A 517 78.83 47.94 60.58
CA LYS A 517 78.77 46.49 60.76
C LYS A 517 77.45 46.03 61.40
N ASN A 518 76.96 46.74 62.40
CA ASN A 518 75.69 46.42 63.07
C ASN A 518 74.48 46.70 62.16
N GLU A 519 74.50 47.78 61.40
CA GLU A 519 73.50 48.10 60.37
C GLU A 519 73.47 47.03 59.27
N LEU A 520 74.63 46.56 58.81
CA LEU A 520 74.74 45.46 57.86
C LEU A 520 74.19 44.14 58.42
N TYR A 521 74.44 43.81 59.68
CA TYR A 521 73.82 42.63 60.31
C TYR A 521 72.30 42.77 60.43
N ALA A 522 71.78 43.93 60.85
CA ALA A 522 70.33 44.17 60.92
C ALA A 522 69.66 44.08 59.53
N ALA A 523 70.34 44.56 58.47
CA ALA A 523 69.89 44.41 57.09
C ALA A 523 69.90 42.94 56.63
N ILE A 524 70.93 42.17 56.98
CA ILE A 524 71.02 40.73 56.69
C ILE A 524 69.90 39.96 57.41
N GLU A 525 69.63 40.24 58.69
CA GLU A 525 68.53 39.64 59.45
C GLU A 525 67.14 40.01 58.90
N LYS A 526 66.98 41.21 58.33
CA LYS A 526 65.75 41.62 57.64
C LYS A 526 65.56 40.83 56.34
N LEU A 527 66.59 40.77 55.49
CA LEU A 527 66.59 40.01 54.24
C LEU A 527 66.41 38.50 54.47
N GLN A 528 66.93 37.94 55.57
CA GLN A 528 66.71 36.54 55.94
C GLN A 528 65.25 36.25 56.33
N ARG A 529 64.58 37.18 57.03
CA ARG A 529 63.15 37.07 57.35
C ARG A 529 62.28 37.19 56.10
N GLU A 530 62.53 38.20 55.27
CA GLU A 530 61.82 38.38 53.99
C GLU A 530 62.00 37.16 53.07
N LYS A 531 63.19 36.56 53.05
CA LYS A 531 63.44 35.30 52.32
C LYS A 531 62.61 34.13 52.87
N LEU A 532 62.47 33.99 54.19
CA LEU A 532 61.67 32.93 54.80
C LEU A 532 60.18 33.10 54.48
N GLU A 533 59.66 34.33 54.58
CA GLU A 533 58.28 34.67 54.23
C GLU A 533 57.96 34.34 52.76
N ILE A 534 58.85 34.71 51.83
CA ILE A 534 58.73 34.36 50.40
C ILE A 534 58.78 32.84 50.17
N VAL A 535 59.56 32.07 50.94
CA VAL A 535 59.60 30.61 50.85
C VAL A 535 58.31 29.98 51.38
N GLU A 536 57.78 30.46 52.51
CA GLU A 536 56.50 30.00 53.02
C GLU A 536 55.35 30.29 52.06
N ASP A 537 55.33 31.46 51.42
CA ASP A 537 54.31 31.81 50.42
C ASP A 537 54.47 31.01 49.13
N PHE A 538 55.70 30.74 48.69
CA PHE A 538 55.95 29.81 47.58
C PHE A 538 55.43 28.39 47.90
N GLU A 539 55.66 27.89 49.12
CA GLU A 539 55.09 26.60 49.54
C GLU A 539 53.57 26.61 49.65
N LYS A 540 52.94 27.70 50.13
CA LYS A 540 51.47 27.85 50.15
C LYS A 540 50.93 27.77 48.71
N ILE A 541 51.49 28.55 47.79
CA ILE A 541 51.14 28.55 46.36
C ILE A 541 51.37 27.17 45.73
N GLN A 542 52.47 26.48 46.04
CA GLN A 542 52.75 25.15 45.51
C GLN A 542 51.77 24.10 46.06
N ARG A 543 51.37 24.19 47.34
CA ARG A 543 50.34 23.34 47.95
C ARG A 543 48.97 23.61 47.33
N GLU A 544 48.61 24.86 47.05
CA GLU A 544 47.35 25.20 46.36
C GLU A 544 47.35 24.79 44.89
N TYR A 545 48.46 24.97 44.18
CA TYR A 545 48.64 24.51 42.79
C TYR A 545 48.49 22.99 42.68
N ASN A 546 49.17 22.23 43.54
CA ASN A 546 49.03 20.77 43.57
C ASN A 546 47.59 20.36 43.90
N LYS A 547 46.96 20.99 44.90
CA LYS A 547 45.56 20.75 45.26
C LYS A 547 44.57 21.07 44.13
N LEU A 548 44.84 22.11 43.33
CA LEU A 548 44.06 22.45 42.12
C LEU A 548 44.30 21.45 40.97
N LEU A 549 45.54 20.95 40.82
CA LEU A 549 45.90 19.93 39.84
C LEU A 549 45.25 18.58 40.19
N ASP A 550 45.32 18.16 41.45
CA ASP A 550 44.62 16.99 41.99
C ASP A 550 43.11 17.16 41.81
N GLN A 551 42.54 18.31 42.17
CA GLN A 551 41.13 18.60 41.93
C GLN A 551 40.76 18.62 40.44
N MET A 552 41.67 18.91 39.52
CA MET A 552 41.40 18.81 38.08
C MET A 552 41.33 17.34 37.65
N HIS A 553 42.24 16.49 38.14
CA HIS A 553 42.29 15.07 37.80
C HIS A 553 41.19 14.24 38.49
N ASP A 554 40.89 14.52 39.77
CA ASP A 554 39.76 13.92 40.52
C ASP A 554 38.41 14.59 40.20
N SER A 555 38.37 15.67 39.40
CA SER A 555 37.10 16.28 39.04
C SER A 555 36.22 15.28 38.30
N ARG A 556 35.03 15.04 38.85
CA ARG A 556 33.99 14.21 38.22
C ARG A 556 33.78 14.57 36.75
N ALA A 557 33.96 15.84 36.37
CA ALA A 557 33.95 16.33 35.01
C ALA A 557 34.79 15.48 34.02
N SER A 558 35.92 14.89 34.43
CA SER A 558 36.70 14.01 33.54
C SER A 558 36.01 12.67 33.27
N SER A 559 35.42 12.04 34.30
CA SER A 559 34.65 10.80 34.14
C SER A 559 33.30 11.06 33.46
N GLU A 560 32.56 12.07 33.91
CA GLU A 560 31.28 12.50 33.36
C GLU A 560 31.41 12.88 31.88
N LEU A 561 32.51 13.53 31.47
CA LEU A 561 32.78 13.82 30.06
C LEU A 561 33.15 12.56 29.26
N GLN A 562 33.90 11.61 29.82
CA GLN A 562 34.18 10.32 29.16
C GLN A 562 32.93 9.45 29.02
N ASP A 563 32.05 9.43 30.02
CA ASP A 563 30.77 8.72 29.97
C ASP A 563 29.79 9.41 29.02
N LEU A 564 29.75 10.75 29.00
CA LEU A 564 28.98 11.51 28.01
C LEU A 564 29.52 11.33 26.57
N GLU A 565 30.83 11.22 26.38
CA GLU A 565 31.44 10.90 25.08
C GLU A 565 31.13 9.44 24.66
N ARG A 566 31.17 8.50 25.61
CA ARG A 566 30.77 7.09 25.42
C ARG A 566 29.30 6.99 25.03
N ASP A 567 28.41 7.73 25.69
CA ASP A 567 26.97 7.72 25.41
C ASP A 567 26.64 8.50 24.13
N PHE A 568 27.35 9.58 23.82
CA PHE A 568 27.27 10.23 22.51
C PHE A 568 27.69 9.28 21.37
N LYS A 569 28.73 8.45 21.57
CA LYS A 569 29.12 7.40 20.62
C LYS A 569 28.05 6.31 20.48
N LYS A 570 27.45 5.84 21.58
CA LYS A 570 26.31 4.89 21.55
C LYS A 570 25.12 5.49 20.79
N LEU A 571 24.75 6.73 21.10
CA LEU A 571 23.62 7.44 20.47
C LEU A 571 23.87 7.69 18.99
N SER A 572 25.08 8.11 18.62
CA SER A 572 25.49 8.28 17.21
C SER A 572 25.44 6.96 16.44
N PHE A 573 25.85 5.85 17.05
CA PHE A 573 25.76 4.52 16.43
C PHE A 573 24.28 4.10 16.26
N SER A 574 23.48 4.20 17.33
CA SER A 574 22.05 3.88 17.29
C SER A 574 21.28 4.72 16.27
N TYR A 575 21.58 6.02 16.17
CA TYR A 575 21.02 6.91 15.16
C TYR A 575 21.44 6.50 13.74
N ALA A 576 22.69 6.10 13.53
CA ALA A 576 23.14 5.57 12.24
C ALA A 576 22.41 4.25 11.89
N THR A 577 22.21 3.35 12.85
CA THR A 577 21.41 2.11 12.65
C THR A 577 19.96 2.44 12.29
N LYS A 578 19.30 3.37 12.98
CA LYS A 578 17.93 3.78 12.63
C LYS A 578 17.82 4.54 11.31
N CYS A 579 18.85 5.28 10.90
CA CYS A 579 18.92 5.82 9.54
C CYS A 579 19.02 4.72 8.48
N GLN A 580 19.81 3.67 8.73
CA GLN A 580 19.94 2.51 7.84
C GLN A 580 18.60 1.76 7.73
N GLU A 581 17.98 1.40 8.86
CA GLU A 581 16.66 0.74 8.88
C GLU A 581 15.58 1.56 8.15
N LEU A 582 15.58 2.90 8.31
CA LEU A 582 14.64 3.77 7.59
C LEU A 582 14.92 3.83 6.07
N GLU A 583 16.17 3.68 5.64
CA GLU A 583 16.53 3.62 4.22
C GLU A 583 16.19 2.25 3.60
N ASP A 584 16.35 1.17 4.37
CA ASP A 584 15.97 -0.20 4.00
C ASP A 584 14.43 -0.34 3.89
N VAL A 585 13.68 0.07 4.92
CA VAL A 585 12.18 0.09 4.89
C VAL A 585 11.65 0.99 3.77
N LYS A 586 12.33 2.10 3.48
CA LYS A 586 11.99 2.94 2.33
C LYS A 586 12.25 2.22 1.01
N TYR A 587 13.33 1.45 0.87
CA TYR A 587 13.61 0.67 -0.33
C TYR A 587 12.56 -0.43 -0.55
N GLU A 588 12.13 -1.12 0.52
CA GLU A 588 11.02 -2.07 0.48
C GLU A 588 9.71 -1.40 0.05
N SER A 589 9.37 -0.24 0.64
CA SER A 589 8.21 0.55 0.25
C SER A 589 8.28 1.02 -1.21
N ASP A 590 9.43 1.49 -1.68
CA ASP A 590 9.65 1.92 -3.07
C ASP A 590 9.64 0.73 -4.07
N SER A 591 9.85 -0.50 -3.59
CA SER A 591 9.61 -1.72 -4.38
C SER A 591 8.14 -2.09 -4.42
N LEU A 592 7.48 -2.20 -3.26
CA LEU A 592 6.05 -2.53 -3.19
C LEU A 592 5.19 -1.52 -3.99
N VAL A 593 5.54 -0.23 -3.94
CA VAL A 593 4.89 0.83 -4.74
C VAL A 593 5.18 0.72 -6.24
N ARG A 594 6.25 0.03 -6.66
CA ARG A 594 6.51 -0.31 -8.08
C ARG A 594 5.68 -1.52 -8.48
N ASP A 595 5.72 -2.57 -7.69
CA ASP A 595 5.06 -3.85 -7.98
C ASP A 595 3.53 -3.67 -8.04
N LEU A 596 2.95 -2.88 -7.11
CA LEU A 596 1.54 -2.46 -7.15
C LEU A 596 1.19 -1.58 -8.37
N LYS A 597 2.12 -0.79 -8.91
CA LYS A 597 1.89 -0.01 -10.14
C LYS A 597 1.95 -0.88 -11.38
N GLU A 598 2.80 -1.90 -11.39
CA GLU A 598 2.85 -2.88 -12.48
C GLU A 598 1.58 -3.75 -12.48
N GLU A 599 1.09 -4.20 -11.32
CA GLU A 599 -0.21 -4.88 -11.23
C GLU A 599 -1.36 -3.94 -11.65
N LEU A 600 -1.44 -2.71 -11.12
CA LEU A 600 -2.51 -1.77 -11.47
C LEU A 600 -2.50 -1.44 -12.97
N SER A 601 -1.33 -1.26 -13.57
CA SER A 601 -1.18 -1.09 -15.02
C SER A 601 -1.67 -2.33 -15.79
N TYR A 602 -1.39 -3.54 -15.30
CA TYR A 602 -1.90 -4.77 -15.91
C TYR A 602 -3.43 -4.85 -15.82
N LYS A 603 -4.04 -4.61 -14.65
CA LYS A 603 -5.50 -4.57 -14.47
C LYS A 603 -6.14 -3.49 -15.35
N GLU A 604 -5.52 -2.32 -15.50
CA GLU A 604 -5.97 -1.28 -16.43
C GLU A 604 -5.97 -1.76 -17.89
N THR A 605 -4.91 -2.46 -18.33
CA THR A 605 -4.85 -2.98 -19.71
C THR A 605 -5.89 -4.06 -19.98
N GLU A 606 -6.14 -4.97 -19.03
CA GLU A 606 -7.16 -6.00 -19.19
C GLU A 606 -8.58 -5.38 -19.06
N THR A 607 -8.78 -4.37 -18.22
CA THR A 607 -10.05 -3.61 -18.16
C THR A 607 -10.36 -2.93 -19.50
N LYS A 608 -9.37 -2.29 -20.13
CA LYS A 608 -9.52 -1.68 -21.47
C LYS A 608 -9.80 -2.72 -22.55
N ARG A 609 -9.20 -3.91 -22.46
CA ARG A 609 -9.46 -5.05 -23.35
C ARG A 609 -10.90 -5.58 -23.19
N LEU A 610 -11.36 -5.75 -21.96
CA LEU A 610 -12.72 -6.19 -21.65
C LEU A 610 -13.75 -5.15 -22.11
N GLN A 611 -13.49 -3.85 -21.89
CA GLN A 611 -14.32 -2.76 -22.42
C GLN A 611 -14.43 -2.83 -23.94
N SER A 612 -13.31 -2.93 -24.67
CA SER A 612 -13.30 -3.06 -26.13
C SER A 612 -14.04 -4.32 -26.62
N ARG A 613 -14.01 -5.43 -25.87
CA ARG A 613 -14.77 -6.64 -26.18
C ARG A 613 -16.27 -6.48 -25.93
N ILE A 614 -16.66 -5.76 -24.87
CA ILE A 614 -18.06 -5.41 -24.59
C ILE A 614 -18.60 -4.47 -25.67
N GLU A 615 -17.84 -3.46 -26.08
CA GLU A 615 -18.17 -2.57 -27.20
C GLU A 615 -18.37 -3.36 -28.50
N GLN A 616 -17.46 -4.29 -28.81
CA GLN A 616 -17.59 -5.17 -29.97
C GLN A 616 -18.87 -6.02 -29.92
N MET A 617 -19.13 -6.73 -28.82
CA MET A 617 -20.34 -7.56 -28.68
C MET A 617 -21.62 -6.71 -28.72
N THR A 618 -21.57 -5.47 -28.22
CA THR A 618 -22.68 -4.52 -28.29
C THR A 618 -22.93 -4.05 -29.73
N ALA A 619 -21.87 -3.85 -30.53
CA ALA A 619 -22.00 -3.55 -31.96
C ALA A 619 -22.59 -4.75 -32.73
N GLU A 620 -22.06 -5.96 -32.50
CA GLU A 620 -22.55 -7.23 -33.09
C GLU A 620 -24.04 -7.46 -32.79
N LEU A 621 -24.48 -7.21 -31.55
CA LEU A 621 -25.89 -7.29 -31.13
C LEU A 621 -26.78 -6.22 -31.79
N ASN A 622 -26.29 -4.99 -31.93
CA ASN A 622 -27.01 -3.91 -32.60
C ASN A 622 -27.17 -4.20 -34.11
N GLU A 623 -26.17 -4.81 -34.75
CA GLU A 623 -26.25 -5.24 -36.14
C GLU A 623 -27.25 -6.39 -36.32
N GLN A 624 -27.19 -7.45 -35.49
CA GLN A 624 -28.16 -8.54 -35.52
C GLN A 624 -29.60 -8.08 -35.26
N THR A 625 -29.82 -7.18 -34.30
CA THR A 625 -31.16 -6.65 -34.03
C THR A 625 -31.64 -5.67 -35.10
N GLY A 626 -30.73 -5.01 -35.81
CA GLY A 626 -31.02 -4.26 -37.04
C GLY A 626 -31.46 -5.18 -38.19
N LEU A 627 -30.74 -6.27 -38.42
CA LEU A 627 -31.05 -7.28 -39.43
C LEU A 627 -32.43 -7.91 -39.19
N ARG A 628 -32.68 -8.45 -37.99
CA ARG A 628 -34.00 -9.03 -37.60
C ARG A 628 -35.15 -8.04 -37.74
N LYS A 629 -34.94 -6.76 -37.42
CA LYS A 629 -35.96 -5.71 -37.65
C LYS A 629 -36.22 -5.45 -39.13
N SER A 630 -35.24 -5.67 -40.01
CA SER A 630 -35.42 -5.54 -41.47
C SER A 630 -36.09 -6.77 -42.08
N GLU A 631 -35.73 -7.98 -41.63
CA GLU A 631 -36.36 -9.26 -41.98
C GLU A 631 -37.85 -9.28 -41.59
N ASN A 632 -38.18 -8.98 -40.34
CA ASN A 632 -39.58 -8.88 -39.88
C ASN A 632 -40.39 -7.84 -40.69
N LYS A 633 -39.73 -6.77 -41.20
CA LYS A 633 -40.35 -5.72 -42.04
C LYS A 633 -40.41 -6.11 -43.53
N ILE A 634 -39.77 -7.21 -43.94
CA ILE A 634 -39.96 -7.83 -45.25
C ILE A 634 -41.13 -8.82 -45.14
N GLN A 635 -41.08 -9.76 -44.19
CA GLN A 635 -42.15 -10.72 -43.91
C GLN A 635 -43.52 -10.07 -43.68
N LEU A 636 -43.57 -8.97 -42.91
CA LEU A 636 -44.82 -8.22 -42.70
C LEU A 636 -45.37 -7.57 -43.98
N ARG A 637 -44.52 -7.23 -44.96
CA ARG A 637 -44.98 -6.73 -46.28
C ARG A 637 -45.47 -7.86 -47.17
N GLU A 638 -44.80 -9.00 -47.15
CA GLU A 638 -45.21 -10.20 -47.88
C GLU A 638 -46.59 -10.67 -47.38
N LEU A 639 -46.77 -10.81 -46.07
CA LEU A 639 -48.07 -11.12 -45.44
C LEU A 639 -49.17 -10.09 -45.74
N MET A 640 -48.84 -8.81 -45.86
CA MET A 640 -49.83 -7.79 -46.27
C MET A 640 -50.23 -7.90 -47.74
N GLU A 641 -49.31 -8.25 -48.64
CA GLU A 641 -49.61 -8.43 -50.06
C GLU A 641 -50.33 -9.76 -50.32
N ASP A 642 -49.94 -10.85 -49.63
CA ASP A 642 -50.69 -12.12 -49.65
C ASP A 642 -52.11 -11.94 -49.14
N LYS A 643 -52.29 -11.18 -48.04
CA LYS A 643 -53.62 -10.80 -47.56
C LYS A 643 -54.40 -10.03 -48.63
N ARG A 644 -53.77 -9.04 -49.29
CA ARG A 644 -54.42 -8.24 -50.35
C ARG A 644 -54.88 -9.13 -51.52
N LEU A 645 -54.04 -10.08 -51.93
CA LEU A 645 -54.34 -11.05 -52.99
C LEU A 645 -55.42 -12.05 -52.56
N LEU A 646 -55.51 -12.40 -51.28
CA LEU A 646 -56.56 -13.26 -50.73
C LEU A 646 -57.90 -12.52 -50.67
N GLU A 647 -57.91 -11.25 -50.26
CA GLU A 647 -59.09 -10.37 -50.30
C GLU A 647 -59.56 -10.14 -51.75
N GLU A 648 -58.65 -9.96 -52.70
CA GLU A 648 -58.96 -9.83 -54.14
C GLU A 648 -59.64 -11.11 -54.68
N LYS A 649 -59.04 -12.29 -54.46
CA LYS A 649 -59.64 -13.59 -54.80
C LYS A 649 -60.99 -13.85 -54.13
N TYR A 650 -61.14 -13.48 -52.85
CA TYR A 650 -62.41 -13.62 -52.14
C TYR A 650 -63.50 -12.76 -52.77
N ASN A 651 -63.19 -11.53 -53.15
CA ASN A 651 -64.14 -10.64 -53.83
C ASN A 651 -64.54 -11.16 -55.21
N ASP A 652 -63.63 -11.78 -55.97
CA ASP A 652 -63.96 -12.39 -57.26
C ASP A 652 -64.80 -13.67 -57.12
N LEU A 653 -64.47 -14.56 -56.19
CA LEU A 653 -65.33 -15.71 -55.85
C LEU A 653 -66.71 -15.27 -55.35
N LEU A 654 -66.81 -14.15 -54.63
CA LEU A 654 -68.07 -13.57 -54.20
C LEU A 654 -68.87 -13.01 -55.39
N ARG A 655 -68.22 -12.37 -56.37
CA ARG A 655 -68.87 -11.95 -57.63
C ARG A 655 -69.40 -13.15 -58.41
N GLU A 656 -68.58 -14.19 -58.56
CA GLU A 656 -68.93 -15.43 -59.25
C GLU A 656 -70.09 -16.15 -58.57
N ASN A 657 -70.08 -16.31 -57.24
CA ASN A 657 -71.18 -16.91 -56.49
C ASN A 657 -72.51 -16.15 -56.68
N ASN A 658 -72.46 -14.81 -56.70
CA ASN A 658 -73.62 -13.97 -56.99
C ASN A 658 -74.09 -14.07 -58.45
N GLN A 659 -73.19 -14.31 -59.40
CA GLN A 659 -73.53 -14.56 -60.80
C GLN A 659 -74.18 -15.95 -60.99
N LEU A 660 -73.61 -16.99 -60.37
CA LEU A 660 -74.15 -18.35 -60.36
C LEU A 660 -75.53 -18.41 -59.69
N ARG A 661 -75.75 -17.68 -58.59
CA ARG A 661 -77.08 -17.55 -57.96
C ARG A 661 -78.13 -16.99 -58.93
N ARG A 662 -77.81 -15.87 -59.60
CA ARG A 662 -78.70 -15.26 -60.62
C ARG A 662 -78.97 -16.21 -61.79
N GLN A 663 -77.97 -16.99 -62.21
CA GLN A 663 -78.16 -18.02 -63.23
C GLN A 663 -79.08 -19.15 -62.73
N LEU A 664 -78.91 -19.62 -61.50
CA LEU A 664 -79.76 -20.63 -60.87
C LEU A 664 -81.21 -20.15 -60.68
N GLU A 665 -81.42 -18.89 -60.28
CA GLU A 665 -82.74 -18.23 -60.28
C GLU A 665 -83.35 -18.19 -61.69
N SER A 666 -82.55 -17.84 -62.72
CA SER A 666 -83.03 -17.78 -64.11
C SER A 666 -83.35 -19.15 -64.72
N LEU A 667 -82.65 -20.21 -64.28
CA LEU A 667 -82.93 -21.60 -64.67
C LEU A 667 -84.19 -22.11 -63.97
N LYS A 668 -84.36 -21.88 -62.67
CA LYS A 668 -85.59 -22.20 -61.93
C LYS A 668 -86.82 -21.47 -62.46
N ALA A 669 -86.64 -20.25 -63.01
CA ALA A 669 -87.71 -19.53 -63.72
C ALA A 669 -88.03 -20.10 -65.12
N ARG A 670 -87.21 -21.00 -65.65
CA ARG A 670 -87.33 -21.63 -66.97
C ARG A 670 -87.81 -23.08 -66.91
N GLU A 671 -87.67 -23.73 -65.75
CA GLU A 671 -87.94 -25.15 -65.48
C GLU A 671 -89.44 -25.51 -65.31
N ILE A 672 -90.33 -24.78 -66.00
CA ILE A 672 -91.80 -24.94 -65.91
C ILE A 672 -92.42 -25.45 -67.23
N SER A 673 -91.67 -25.50 -68.34
CA SER A 673 -92.19 -25.93 -69.66
C SER A 673 -91.41 -27.13 -70.23
N ASP A 674 -92.03 -28.30 -70.08
CA ASP A 674 -91.91 -29.52 -70.89
C ASP A 674 -90.55 -30.25 -71.04
N LYS A 675 -90.69 -31.57 -71.27
CA LYS A 675 -89.67 -32.59 -71.53
C LYS A 675 -90.11 -33.45 -72.72
N PRO A 676 -89.25 -34.32 -73.25
CA PRO A 676 -87.82 -34.16 -73.51
C PRO A 676 -87.53 -34.40 -75.00
N ASP A 677 -86.39 -33.94 -75.53
CA ASP A 677 -86.01 -34.26 -76.92
C ASP A 677 -84.52 -34.63 -77.09
N SER A 678 -84.22 -35.34 -78.18
CA SER A 678 -83.03 -36.17 -78.45
C SER A 678 -81.66 -35.46 -78.36
N PHE A 679 -81.64 -34.13 -78.18
CA PHE A 679 -80.43 -33.38 -77.91
C PHE A 679 -79.91 -33.58 -76.47
N GLU A 680 -80.80 -33.74 -75.50
CA GLU A 680 -80.48 -33.93 -74.07
C GLU A 680 -79.47 -35.07 -73.86
N MET A 681 -79.62 -36.21 -74.56
CA MET A 681 -78.72 -37.36 -74.40
C MET A 681 -77.31 -37.14 -74.98
N LYS A 682 -77.08 -36.05 -75.74
CA LYS A 682 -75.73 -35.55 -76.10
C LYS A 682 -75.26 -34.46 -75.15
N GLU A 683 -76.16 -33.60 -74.68
CA GLU A 683 -75.88 -32.59 -73.65
C GLU A 683 -75.41 -33.26 -72.35
N LEU A 684 -76.23 -34.15 -71.78
CA LEU A 684 -75.95 -34.98 -70.60
C LEU A 684 -74.68 -35.82 -70.74
N ARG A 685 -74.23 -36.17 -71.96
CA ARG A 685 -72.94 -36.85 -72.17
C ARG A 685 -71.77 -35.88 -72.07
N ARG A 686 -71.87 -34.68 -72.66
CA ARG A 686 -70.86 -33.61 -72.47
C ARG A 686 -70.82 -33.13 -71.03
N GLU A 687 -71.97 -33.02 -70.39
CA GLU A 687 -72.13 -32.64 -68.99
C GLU A 687 -71.58 -33.72 -68.07
N ARG A 688 -71.88 -35.01 -68.29
CA ARG A 688 -71.20 -36.13 -67.61
C ARG A 688 -69.68 -36.09 -67.80
N ASP A 689 -69.20 -35.82 -69.01
CA ASP A 689 -67.76 -35.80 -69.29
C ASP A 689 -67.06 -34.54 -68.71
N GLY A 690 -67.77 -33.41 -68.63
CA GLY A 690 -67.37 -32.21 -67.90
C GLY A 690 -67.37 -32.41 -66.39
N LEU A 691 -68.44 -32.97 -65.82
CA LEU A 691 -68.52 -33.40 -64.43
C LEU A 691 -67.44 -34.44 -64.11
N LYS A 692 -67.02 -35.29 -65.07
CA LYS A 692 -65.90 -36.22 -64.88
C LYS A 692 -64.54 -35.51 -64.86
N THR A 693 -64.31 -34.48 -65.67
CA THR A 693 -63.10 -33.67 -65.58
C THR A 693 -63.10 -32.79 -64.33
N GLU A 694 -64.24 -32.23 -63.94
CA GLU A 694 -64.43 -31.46 -62.70
C GLU A 694 -64.23 -32.35 -61.47
N LEU A 695 -64.84 -33.54 -61.40
CA LEU A 695 -64.58 -34.54 -60.37
C LEU A 695 -63.09 -34.90 -60.30
N SER A 696 -62.42 -35.05 -61.46
CA SER A 696 -60.98 -35.31 -61.49
C SER A 696 -60.15 -34.13 -60.95
N MET A 697 -60.53 -32.89 -61.24
CA MET A 697 -59.90 -31.71 -60.64
C MET A 697 -60.18 -31.62 -59.13
N LYS A 698 -61.43 -31.84 -58.70
CA LYS A 698 -61.80 -31.88 -57.27
C LYS A 698 -61.13 -33.03 -56.51
N THR A 699 -60.86 -34.15 -57.16
CA THR A 699 -60.05 -35.25 -56.58
C THR A 699 -58.59 -34.84 -56.40
N LYS A 700 -58.02 -34.05 -57.32
CA LYS A 700 -56.67 -33.48 -57.19
C LYS A 700 -56.61 -32.37 -56.13
N GLU A 701 -57.59 -31.48 -56.10
CA GLU A 701 -57.74 -30.47 -55.04
C GLU A 701 -57.85 -31.13 -53.67
N LEU A 702 -58.64 -32.21 -53.53
CA LEU A 702 -58.73 -33.00 -52.30
C LEU A 702 -57.40 -33.69 -51.95
N ALA A 703 -56.64 -34.19 -52.93
CA ALA A 703 -55.32 -34.76 -52.68
C ALA A 703 -54.30 -33.70 -52.24
N GLU A 704 -54.29 -32.51 -52.85
CA GLU A 704 -53.45 -31.39 -52.42
C GLU A 704 -53.85 -30.83 -51.05
N LEU A 705 -55.15 -30.74 -50.76
CA LEU A 705 -55.66 -30.31 -49.46
C LEU A 705 -55.36 -31.35 -48.37
N LYS A 706 -55.45 -32.64 -48.70
CA LYS A 706 -55.05 -33.71 -47.77
C LYS A 706 -53.54 -33.67 -47.51
N TRP A 707 -52.71 -33.55 -48.54
CA TRP A 707 -51.26 -33.40 -48.36
C TRP A 707 -50.91 -32.19 -47.49
N LYS A 708 -51.54 -31.03 -47.72
CA LYS A 708 -51.37 -29.83 -46.86
C LYS A 708 -51.89 -30.02 -45.43
N LEU A 709 -52.90 -30.85 -45.22
CA LEU A 709 -53.40 -31.20 -43.89
C LEU A 709 -52.43 -32.13 -43.16
N ASP A 710 -51.87 -33.12 -43.86
CA ASP A 710 -50.88 -34.06 -43.32
C ASP A 710 -49.57 -33.29 -42.96
N ASP A 711 -49.13 -32.37 -43.82
CA ASP A 711 -47.97 -31.47 -43.61
C ASP A 711 -48.18 -30.56 -42.37
N ALA A 712 -49.33 -29.88 -42.28
CA ALA A 712 -49.69 -29.03 -41.14
C ALA A 712 -49.92 -29.82 -39.83
N LEU A 713 -50.23 -31.12 -39.90
CA LEU A 713 -50.30 -32.00 -38.72
C LEU A 713 -48.91 -32.36 -38.19
N GLU A 714 -47.92 -32.56 -39.06
CA GLU A 714 -46.53 -32.80 -38.65
C GLU A 714 -45.85 -31.52 -38.14
N GLU A 715 -46.10 -30.35 -38.76
CA GLU A 715 -45.70 -29.04 -38.18
C GLU A 715 -46.29 -28.86 -36.77
N ARG A 716 -47.60 -29.12 -36.61
CA ARG A 716 -48.27 -29.05 -35.30
C ARG A 716 -47.65 -29.99 -34.28
N LYS A 717 -47.23 -31.20 -34.69
CA LYS A 717 -46.57 -32.18 -33.82
C LYS A 717 -45.20 -31.70 -33.36
N GLN A 718 -44.37 -31.19 -34.27
CA GLN A 718 -43.07 -30.59 -33.94
C GLN A 718 -43.22 -29.37 -33.01
N LEU A 719 -44.28 -28.57 -33.18
CA LEU A 719 -44.60 -27.47 -32.27
C LEU A 719 -45.03 -27.96 -30.87
N VAL A 720 -45.81 -29.05 -30.78
CA VAL A 720 -46.17 -29.66 -29.48
C VAL A 720 -44.95 -30.25 -28.76
N GLU A 721 -44.05 -30.90 -29.48
CA GLU A 721 -42.77 -31.38 -28.93
C GLU A 721 -41.89 -30.21 -28.45
N SER A 722 -41.83 -29.12 -29.22
CA SER A 722 -41.12 -27.88 -28.84
C SER A 722 -41.71 -27.20 -27.59
N ILE A 723 -43.04 -27.14 -27.48
CA ILE A 723 -43.74 -26.61 -26.29
C ILE A 723 -43.47 -27.50 -25.07
N SER A 724 -43.48 -28.82 -25.24
CA SER A 724 -43.20 -29.77 -24.15
C SER A 724 -41.76 -29.63 -23.61
N SER A 725 -40.79 -29.36 -24.50
CA SER A 725 -39.42 -29.03 -24.10
C SER A 725 -39.34 -27.70 -23.33
N LEU A 726 -40.05 -26.66 -23.80
CA LEU A 726 -40.11 -25.36 -23.14
C LEU A 726 -40.75 -25.41 -21.74
N ASP A 727 -41.81 -26.20 -21.54
CA ASP A 727 -42.41 -26.40 -20.21
C ASP A 727 -41.44 -27.13 -19.25
N SER A 728 -40.68 -28.11 -19.75
CA SER A 728 -39.63 -28.79 -18.98
C SER A 728 -38.50 -27.85 -18.56
N ASP A 729 -38.02 -26.99 -19.47
CA ASP A 729 -37.01 -25.97 -19.15
C ASP A 729 -37.57 -24.89 -18.21
N GLN A 730 -38.84 -24.50 -18.36
CA GLN A 730 -39.51 -23.56 -17.46
C GLN A 730 -39.67 -24.13 -16.04
N GLN A 731 -39.98 -25.44 -15.91
CA GLN A 731 -39.96 -26.14 -14.61
C GLN A 731 -38.55 -26.14 -14.00
N ARG A 732 -37.50 -26.48 -14.76
CA ARG A 732 -36.11 -26.43 -14.29
C ARG A 732 -35.69 -25.04 -13.79
N VAL A 733 -36.04 -23.98 -14.52
CA VAL A 733 -35.76 -22.59 -14.11
C VAL A 733 -36.56 -22.22 -12.86
N SER A 734 -37.82 -22.66 -12.74
CA SER A 734 -38.63 -22.47 -11.53
C SER A 734 -38.01 -23.17 -10.30
N GLU A 735 -37.53 -24.41 -10.45
CA GLU A 735 -36.82 -25.12 -9.38
C GLU A 735 -35.53 -24.39 -8.98
N GLN A 736 -34.71 -23.97 -9.94
CA GLN A 736 -33.46 -23.23 -9.66
C GLN A 736 -33.75 -21.92 -8.92
N ASN A 737 -34.76 -21.16 -9.34
CA ASN A 737 -35.18 -19.95 -8.64
C ASN A 737 -35.67 -20.24 -7.22
N SER A 738 -36.38 -21.35 -6.98
CA SER A 738 -36.80 -21.74 -5.63
C SER A 738 -35.60 -22.05 -4.72
N LYS A 739 -34.60 -22.78 -5.23
CA LYS A 739 -33.36 -23.13 -4.51
C LYS A 739 -32.57 -21.86 -4.17
N LEU A 740 -32.33 -20.98 -5.15
CA LEU A 740 -31.66 -19.69 -4.95
C LEU A 740 -32.41 -18.79 -3.95
N THR A 741 -33.75 -18.82 -3.94
CA THR A 741 -34.55 -18.08 -2.96
C THR A 741 -34.32 -18.63 -1.54
N THR A 742 -34.35 -19.95 -1.35
CA THR A 742 -34.05 -20.55 -0.04
C THR A 742 -32.61 -20.30 0.41
N GLU A 743 -31.64 -20.34 -0.49
CA GLU A 743 -30.23 -20.01 -0.18
C GLU A 743 -30.06 -18.55 0.23
N LEU A 744 -30.76 -17.62 -0.44
CA LEU A 744 -30.78 -16.20 -0.05
C LEU A 744 -31.41 -15.97 1.32
N GLU A 745 -32.47 -16.70 1.68
CA GLU A 745 -33.08 -16.60 3.01
C GLU A 745 -32.20 -17.22 4.10
N ASP A 746 -31.52 -18.33 3.82
CA ASP A 746 -30.59 -18.98 4.74
C ASP A 746 -29.30 -18.14 4.93
N LEU A 747 -28.81 -17.48 3.87
CA LEU A 747 -27.74 -16.47 3.95
C LEU A 747 -28.18 -15.22 4.71
N LYS A 748 -29.41 -14.73 4.48
CA LYS A 748 -29.99 -13.59 5.20
C LYS A 748 -30.16 -13.89 6.69
N TYR A 749 -30.51 -15.12 7.06
CA TYR A 749 -30.56 -15.57 8.46
C TYR A 749 -29.15 -15.61 9.09
N LYS A 750 -28.13 -16.06 8.35
CA LYS A 750 -26.72 -16.06 8.79
C LYS A 750 -26.13 -14.66 8.92
N LEU A 751 -26.43 -13.73 8.01
CA LEU A 751 -26.07 -12.31 8.17
C LEU A 751 -26.82 -11.64 9.33
N SER A 752 -28.07 -12.04 9.57
CA SER A 752 -28.87 -11.61 10.74
C SER A 752 -28.48 -12.35 12.04
N SER A 753 -27.33 -13.02 12.07
CA SER A 753 -26.89 -13.74 13.26
C SER A 753 -26.60 -12.78 14.42
N ARG A 754 -27.03 -13.20 15.60
CA ARG A 754 -27.05 -12.39 16.83
C ARG A 754 -25.67 -12.02 17.38
N SER A 755 -24.61 -12.55 16.77
CA SER A 755 -23.20 -12.19 16.97
C SER A 755 -22.86 -10.91 16.21
N SER A 756 -23.09 -10.88 14.89
CA SER A 756 -22.70 -9.77 14.02
C SER A 756 -23.46 -8.48 14.34
N GLN A 757 -24.74 -8.59 14.73
CA GLN A 757 -25.50 -7.44 15.24
C GLN A 757 -24.90 -6.87 16.54
N LYS A 758 -24.48 -7.73 17.48
CA LYS A 758 -23.83 -7.28 18.73
C LYS A 758 -22.46 -6.67 18.50
N GLU A 759 -21.70 -7.16 17.54
CA GLU A 759 -20.41 -6.57 17.19
C GLU A 759 -20.59 -5.18 16.55
N LEU A 760 -21.62 -5.00 15.72
CA LEU A 760 -22.04 -3.69 15.21
C LEU A 760 -22.48 -2.76 16.35
N GLU A 761 -23.37 -3.20 17.26
CA GLU A 761 -23.80 -2.41 18.42
C GLU A 761 -22.61 -1.98 19.30
N LEU A 762 -21.63 -2.86 19.52
CA LEU A 762 -20.41 -2.54 20.27
C LEU A 762 -19.53 -1.52 19.55
N LYS A 763 -19.36 -1.64 18.22
CA LYS A 763 -18.57 -0.68 17.44
C LYS A 763 -19.29 0.65 17.26
N ASP A 764 -20.60 0.69 17.18
CA ASP A 764 -21.39 1.93 17.22
C ASP A 764 -21.26 2.63 18.59
N MET A 765 -21.21 1.87 19.70
CA MET A 765 -20.90 2.42 21.02
C MET A 765 -19.46 2.94 21.14
N GLU A 766 -18.49 2.28 20.51
CA GLU A 766 -17.08 2.69 20.48
C GLU A 766 -16.87 3.95 19.63
N ILE A 767 -17.44 3.98 18.41
CA ILE A 767 -17.48 5.16 17.53
C ILE A 767 -18.14 6.33 18.25
N LYS A 768 -19.24 6.10 19.00
CA LYS A 768 -19.90 7.15 19.75
C LYS A 768 -19.01 7.75 20.85
N LYS A 769 -18.29 6.92 21.61
CA LYS A 769 -17.28 7.40 22.58
C LYS A 769 -16.20 8.24 21.88
N LEU A 770 -15.62 7.74 20.78
CA LEU A 770 -14.62 8.47 20.00
C LEU A 770 -15.12 9.82 19.49
N VAL A 771 -16.42 9.93 19.15
CA VAL A 771 -17.06 11.20 18.77
C VAL A 771 -17.26 12.13 19.98
N ASP A 772 -17.65 11.59 21.14
CA ASP A 772 -17.81 12.37 22.36
C ASP A 772 -16.44 12.89 22.87
N ASP A 773 -15.41 12.03 22.93
CA ASP A 773 -14.02 12.36 23.28
C ASP A 773 -13.43 13.41 22.30
N TYR A 774 -13.69 13.26 21.00
CA TYR A 774 -13.29 14.24 19.98
C TYR A 774 -13.97 15.60 20.19
N ASN A 775 -15.25 15.62 20.55
CA ASN A 775 -15.96 16.85 20.85
C ASN A 775 -15.46 17.51 22.14
N GLU A 776 -15.09 16.75 23.17
CA GLU A 776 -14.48 17.28 24.39
C GLU A 776 -13.11 17.91 24.11
N MET A 777 -12.19 17.20 23.44
CA MET A 777 -10.89 17.73 23.02
C MET A 777 -11.02 18.99 22.13
N LYS A 778 -12.00 19.00 21.20
CA LYS A 778 -12.30 20.14 20.34
C LYS A 778 -12.81 21.34 21.13
N ASN A 779 -13.67 21.13 22.13
CA ASN A 779 -14.17 22.18 22.99
C ASN A 779 -13.06 22.77 23.87
N ASP A 780 -12.16 21.93 24.40
CA ASP A 780 -10.97 22.40 25.13
C ASP A 780 -9.98 23.18 24.26
N LEU A 781 -9.80 22.77 23.00
CA LEU A 781 -9.05 23.54 22.00
C LEU A 781 -9.69 24.91 21.73
N LEU A 782 -11.03 25.00 21.64
CA LEU A 782 -11.75 26.27 21.55
C LEU A 782 -11.58 27.12 22.82
N ASN A 783 -11.81 26.55 24.00
CA ASN A 783 -11.67 27.22 25.29
C ASN A 783 -10.27 27.82 25.46
N ARG A 784 -9.23 27.06 25.09
CA ARG A 784 -7.83 27.49 25.13
C ARG A 784 -7.50 28.55 24.07
N TYR A 785 -8.07 28.45 22.87
CA TYR A 785 -7.98 29.49 21.85
C TYR A 785 -8.60 30.81 22.34
N ASP A 786 -9.80 30.76 22.92
CA ASP A 786 -10.50 31.91 23.49
C ASP A 786 -9.74 32.54 24.66
N ALA A 787 -9.11 31.73 25.52
CA ALA A 787 -8.26 32.22 26.61
C ALA A 787 -7.04 32.98 26.06
N LEU A 788 -6.32 32.39 25.09
CA LEU A 788 -5.19 33.02 24.42
C LEU A 788 -5.61 34.28 23.63
N HIS A 789 -6.80 34.30 23.05
CA HIS A 789 -7.33 35.48 22.37
C HIS A 789 -7.64 36.61 23.37
N LYS A 790 -8.24 36.29 24.53
CA LYS A 790 -8.50 37.24 25.62
C LYS A 790 -7.19 37.82 26.17
N GLU A 791 -6.18 36.97 26.42
CA GLU A 791 -4.85 37.39 26.84
C GLU A 791 -4.18 38.31 25.80
N LYS A 792 -4.19 37.91 24.52
CA LYS A 792 -3.67 38.73 23.41
C LYS A 792 -4.35 40.10 23.33
N THR A 793 -5.66 40.19 23.53
CA THR A 793 -6.37 41.49 23.55
C THR A 793 -6.01 42.33 24.78
N ALA A 794 -5.84 41.73 25.95
CA ALA A 794 -5.40 42.44 27.16
C ALA A 794 -3.94 42.95 27.05
N LEU A 795 -3.05 42.17 26.41
CA LEU A 795 -1.68 42.58 26.10
C LEU A 795 -1.63 43.70 25.05
N ALA A 796 -2.52 43.67 24.05
CA ALA A 796 -2.66 44.77 23.09
C ALA A 796 -3.13 46.07 23.77
N GLN A 797 -4.13 46.00 24.65
CA GLN A 797 -4.60 47.14 25.44
C GLN A 797 -3.47 47.73 26.30
N LYS A 798 -2.72 46.90 27.04
CA LYS A 798 -1.55 47.34 27.81
C LYS A 798 -0.46 47.99 26.95
N LEU A 799 -0.24 47.50 25.73
CA LEU A 799 0.70 48.12 24.79
C LEU A 799 0.23 49.51 24.33
N ASP A 800 -1.06 49.70 24.09
CA ASP A 800 -1.63 51.00 23.70
C ASP A 800 -1.72 51.98 24.87
N GLU A 801 -1.99 51.51 26.09
CA GLU A 801 -1.84 52.30 27.33
C GLU A 801 -0.40 52.78 27.52
N MET A 802 0.59 51.90 27.33
CA MET A 802 2.01 52.23 27.41
C MET A 802 2.45 53.22 26.31
N ARG A 803 1.93 53.08 25.08
CA ARG A 803 2.12 54.05 23.99
C ARG A 803 1.54 55.42 24.37
N ALA A 804 0.29 55.47 24.83
CA ALA A 804 -0.36 56.71 25.26
C ALA A 804 0.31 57.34 26.49
N SER A 805 0.95 56.55 27.35
CA SER A 805 1.78 57.05 28.46
C SER A 805 3.09 57.67 27.95
N LEU A 806 3.81 56.96 27.07
CA LEU A 806 5.03 57.45 26.42
C LEU A 806 4.78 58.74 25.61
N GLU A 807 3.65 58.83 24.90
CA GLU A 807 3.27 59.98 24.09
C GLU A 807 2.91 61.19 24.96
N ARG A 808 2.17 60.99 26.06
CA ARG A 808 1.97 62.04 27.09
C ARG A 808 3.30 62.50 27.71
N SER A 809 4.24 61.59 27.96
CA SER A 809 5.57 61.94 28.48
C SER A 809 6.39 62.74 27.46
N ARG A 810 6.30 62.43 26.17
CA ARG A 810 6.95 63.19 25.08
C ARG A 810 6.37 64.59 24.95
N ALA A 811 5.03 64.70 24.92
CA ALA A 811 4.36 66.00 24.88
C ALA A 811 4.73 66.86 26.11
N ALA A 812 4.83 66.28 27.31
CA ALA A 812 5.29 66.98 28.50
C ALA A 812 6.76 67.48 28.39
N GLN A 813 7.66 66.65 27.83
CA GLN A 813 9.04 67.07 27.53
C GLN A 813 9.10 68.18 26.47
N GLU A 814 8.28 68.11 25.42
CA GLU A 814 8.22 69.12 24.36
C GLU A 814 7.64 70.46 24.85
N VAL A 815 6.68 70.42 25.78
CA VAL A 815 6.18 71.59 26.51
C VAL A 815 7.25 72.19 27.45
N LEU A 816 8.12 71.37 28.04
CA LEU A 816 9.26 71.85 28.84
C LEU A 816 10.35 72.48 27.98
N LEU A 817 10.73 71.83 26.87
CA LEU A 817 11.68 72.35 25.88
C LEU A 817 11.21 73.67 25.27
N SER A 818 9.94 73.76 24.86
CA SER A 818 9.37 75.01 24.34
C SER A 818 9.23 76.11 25.40
N LYS A 819 9.02 75.77 26.69
CA LYS A 819 9.13 76.73 27.81
C LYS A 819 10.56 77.22 28.06
N GLN A 820 11.57 76.39 27.82
CA GLN A 820 12.98 76.80 27.91
C GLN A 820 13.37 77.72 26.73
N MET A 821 13.00 77.35 25.50
CA MET A 821 13.26 78.14 24.29
C MET A 821 12.61 79.55 24.36
N LYS A 822 11.43 79.67 24.97
CA LYS A 822 10.73 80.97 25.15
C LYS A 822 11.33 81.90 26.21
N LYS A 823 12.49 81.58 26.80
CA LYS A 823 13.24 82.50 27.67
C LYS A 823 14.38 83.26 26.97
N THR A 824 14.59 83.06 25.67
CA THR A 824 15.68 83.68 24.90
C THR A 824 15.21 84.27 23.57
N GLU A 825 14.24 85.19 23.60
CA GLU A 825 13.88 86.02 22.44
C GLU A 825 14.63 87.36 22.50
N TYR A 826 15.70 87.49 21.71
CA TYR A 826 16.24 88.78 21.26
C TYR A 826 15.81 89.03 19.80
N PRO A 827 15.61 90.29 19.37
CA PRO A 827 14.96 90.60 18.10
C PRO A 827 15.82 90.29 16.87
N LEU A 828 15.12 90.06 15.75
CA LEU A 828 15.67 89.70 14.44
C LEU A 828 16.59 90.80 13.85
N SER A 829 17.54 90.37 13.01
CA SER A 829 18.33 91.23 12.13
C SER A 829 18.69 90.51 10.82
N PRO A 830 19.01 91.22 9.72
CA PRO A 830 18.52 90.81 8.39
C PRO A 830 19.33 89.75 7.62
N VAL A 831 18.65 89.19 6.60
CA VAL A 831 19.15 88.15 5.69
C VAL A 831 20.23 88.67 4.72
N SER A 832 21.34 87.94 4.60
CA SER A 832 22.33 87.98 3.49
C SER A 832 23.32 86.79 3.64
N PRO A 833 24.06 86.37 2.59
CA PRO A 833 23.54 85.44 1.59
C PRO A 833 24.31 84.08 1.56
N GLN A 834 23.94 83.21 0.61
CA GLN A 834 24.46 81.85 0.43
C GLN A 834 25.99 81.70 0.62
N ARG A 835 26.39 80.75 1.47
CA ARG A 835 27.71 80.11 1.43
C ARG A 835 27.58 78.59 1.37
N SER A 836 28.58 77.95 0.78
CA SER A 836 28.61 76.50 0.52
C SER A 836 28.78 75.67 1.80
N PRO A 837 28.34 74.39 1.79
CA PRO A 837 28.45 73.51 2.95
C PRO A 837 29.93 73.15 3.22
N LYS A 838 30.54 73.85 4.17
CA LYS A 838 31.80 73.48 4.81
C LYS A 838 31.53 73.11 6.26
N SER A 839 32.33 72.16 6.77
CA SER A 839 32.50 71.82 8.19
C SER A 839 31.24 71.85 9.05
N GLN A 840 30.67 70.67 9.31
CA GLN A 840 29.74 70.46 10.42
C GLN A 840 30.44 70.84 11.73
N ASP A 841 30.07 71.98 12.31
CA ASP A 841 30.65 72.43 13.58
C ASP A 841 30.30 71.44 14.69
N HIS A 842 31.35 70.86 15.29
CA HIS A 842 31.23 70.12 16.54
C HIS A 842 30.85 71.10 17.65
N SER A 843 29.82 70.76 18.43
CA SER A 843 29.44 71.58 19.59
C SER A 843 30.58 71.59 20.62
N SER A 844 30.74 72.68 21.35
CA SER A 844 31.72 72.77 22.45
C SER A 844 31.39 71.84 23.64
N ASP A 845 30.20 71.24 23.68
CA ASP A 845 29.84 70.19 24.63
C ASP A 845 30.28 68.80 24.09
N PRO A 846 31.28 68.13 24.72
CA PRO A 846 31.76 66.82 24.30
C PRO A 846 30.70 65.72 24.51
N ARG A 847 29.72 65.90 25.41
CA ARG A 847 28.59 64.98 25.60
C ARG A 847 27.62 65.00 24.41
N VAL A 848 27.44 66.16 23.78
CA VAL A 848 26.64 66.28 22.54
C VAL A 848 27.39 65.66 21.36
N ASN A 849 28.71 65.88 21.24
CA ASN A 849 29.54 65.22 20.22
C ASN A 849 29.56 63.69 20.38
N LEU A 850 29.62 63.19 21.62
CA LEU A 850 29.50 61.77 21.96
C LEU A 850 28.15 61.20 21.51
N LEU A 851 27.04 61.88 21.83
CA LEU A 851 25.68 61.47 21.44
C LEU A 851 25.46 61.51 19.92
N GLU A 852 25.98 62.52 19.21
CA GLU A 852 25.92 62.56 17.74
C GLU A 852 26.77 61.45 17.13
N SER A 853 27.97 61.17 17.66
CA SER A 853 28.81 60.06 17.20
C SER A 853 28.13 58.70 17.41
N GLN A 854 27.48 58.49 18.56
CA GLN A 854 26.65 57.28 18.81
C GLN A 854 25.47 57.19 17.84
N LYS A 855 24.77 58.30 17.58
CA LYS A 855 23.67 58.41 16.60
C LYS A 855 24.14 58.11 15.16
N GLN A 856 25.37 58.50 14.79
CA GLN A 856 25.99 58.11 13.52
C GLN A 856 26.32 56.61 13.48
N LEU A 857 26.90 56.04 14.55
CA LEU A 857 27.15 54.60 14.66
C LEU A 857 25.87 53.78 14.51
N PHE A 858 24.79 54.18 15.18
CA PHE A 858 23.48 53.52 15.05
C PHE A 858 22.88 53.66 13.65
N LYS A 859 23.07 54.80 12.94
CA LYS A 859 22.68 54.93 11.53
C LYS A 859 23.45 53.95 10.63
N ILE A 860 24.77 53.84 10.79
CA ILE A 860 25.61 52.91 10.00
C ILE A 860 25.14 51.46 10.22
N LYS A 861 24.98 51.04 11.48
CA LYS A 861 24.48 49.71 11.83
C LYS A 861 23.06 49.43 11.31
N LEU A 862 22.14 50.39 11.45
CA LEU A 862 20.78 50.26 10.92
C LEU A 862 20.79 50.09 9.39
N GLN A 863 21.72 50.74 8.68
CA GLN A 863 21.87 50.53 7.24
C GLN A 863 22.50 49.16 6.91
N GLN A 864 23.51 48.69 7.67
CA GLN A 864 24.03 47.32 7.54
C GLN A 864 22.93 46.27 7.69
N TYR A 865 22.02 46.42 8.67
CA TYR A 865 20.86 45.53 8.85
C TYR A 865 19.85 45.61 7.69
N LYS A 866 19.58 46.82 7.15
CA LYS A 866 18.72 46.98 5.97
C LYS A 866 19.33 46.31 4.73
N ASP A 867 20.63 46.49 4.52
CA ASP A 867 21.37 45.86 3.44
C ASP A 867 21.28 44.33 3.55
N CYS A 868 21.62 43.77 4.72
CA CYS A 868 21.51 42.33 4.99
C CYS A 868 20.08 41.77 4.78
N ASN A 869 19.04 42.48 5.23
CA ASN A 869 17.64 42.09 5.00
C ASN A 869 17.29 42.09 3.49
N SER A 870 17.81 43.05 2.73
CA SER A 870 17.64 43.06 1.26
C SER A 870 18.36 41.90 0.56
N ASP A 871 19.50 41.45 1.07
CA ASP A 871 20.21 40.26 0.56
C ASP A 871 19.46 38.96 0.90
N LEU A 872 18.98 38.81 2.14
CA LEU A 872 18.17 37.66 2.54
C LEU A 872 16.88 37.56 1.70
N ARG A 873 16.23 38.69 1.41
CA ARG A 873 15.09 38.74 0.47
C ARG A 873 15.49 38.37 -0.95
N PHE A 874 16.66 38.80 -1.44
CA PHE A 874 17.16 38.42 -2.76
C PHE A 874 17.45 36.90 -2.85
N VAL A 875 18.13 36.33 -1.85
CA VAL A 875 18.41 34.88 -1.76
C VAL A 875 17.11 34.08 -1.66
N THR A 876 16.15 34.51 -0.84
CA THR A 876 14.83 33.85 -0.73
C THR A 876 14.09 33.85 -2.07
N ASN A 877 14.04 35.00 -2.75
CA ASN A 877 13.42 35.13 -4.07
C ASN A 877 14.16 34.33 -5.17
N PHE A 878 15.48 34.17 -5.05
CA PHE A 878 16.27 33.33 -5.95
C PHE A 878 15.97 31.85 -5.72
N LEU A 879 16.06 31.38 -4.48
CA LEU A 879 15.78 29.99 -4.10
C LEU A 879 14.35 29.58 -4.45
N THR A 880 13.36 30.44 -4.15
CA THR A 880 11.94 30.20 -4.50
C THR A 880 11.78 30.00 -6.01
N ARG A 881 12.38 30.87 -6.84
CA ARG A 881 12.32 30.74 -8.30
C ARG A 881 13.06 29.53 -8.85
N GLU A 882 14.15 29.11 -8.21
CA GLU A 882 14.83 27.87 -8.59
C GLU A 882 14.04 26.62 -8.17
N LEU A 883 13.34 26.67 -7.02
CA LEU A 883 12.37 25.67 -6.59
C LEU A 883 11.21 25.57 -7.61
N GLU A 884 10.51 26.68 -7.90
CA GLU A 884 9.45 26.72 -8.92
C GLU A 884 9.95 26.24 -10.30
N SER A 885 11.23 26.44 -10.63
CA SER A 885 11.83 25.98 -11.88
C SER A 885 12.11 24.48 -11.86
N LYS A 886 12.55 23.93 -10.73
CA LYS A 886 12.78 22.49 -10.55
C LYS A 886 11.47 21.73 -10.43
N GLU A 887 10.47 22.26 -9.73
CA GLU A 887 9.09 21.76 -9.71
C GLU A 887 8.48 21.72 -11.12
N ARG A 888 8.65 22.77 -11.93
CA ARG A 888 8.23 22.77 -13.34
C ARG A 888 8.95 21.71 -14.16
N VAL A 889 10.26 21.50 -13.95
CA VAL A 889 11.01 20.41 -14.59
C VAL A 889 10.48 19.04 -14.16
N VAL A 890 10.29 18.80 -12.85
CA VAL A 890 9.72 17.55 -12.31
C VAL A 890 8.31 17.30 -12.86
N ALA A 891 7.44 18.30 -12.89
CA ALA A 891 6.09 18.20 -13.44
C ALA A 891 6.07 17.97 -14.96
N SER A 892 7.12 18.38 -15.69
CA SER A 892 7.29 18.04 -17.12
C SER A 892 7.87 16.64 -17.34
N LEU A 893 8.78 16.17 -16.47
CA LEU A 893 9.31 14.80 -16.47
C LEU A 893 8.22 13.78 -16.07
N GLN A 894 7.34 14.12 -15.12
CA GLN A 894 6.16 13.31 -14.78
C GLN A 894 5.16 13.20 -15.93
N LYS A 895 5.17 14.13 -16.89
CA LYS A 895 4.35 14.08 -18.13
C LYS A 895 5.08 13.44 -19.31
N LEU A 896 6.36 13.12 -19.17
CA LEU A 896 7.20 12.49 -20.18
C LEU A 896 7.90 11.28 -19.54
N SER A 897 7.13 10.22 -19.30
CA SER A 897 7.60 8.93 -18.80
C SER A 897 8.42 8.17 -19.87
N GLY A 898 9.54 8.76 -20.27
CA GLY A 898 10.47 8.21 -21.25
C GLY A 898 11.47 9.24 -21.80
N ILE A 899 12.74 8.82 -21.87
CA ILE A 899 13.88 9.43 -22.59
C ILE A 899 14.70 10.51 -21.83
N SER A 900 16.03 10.36 -21.99
CA SER A 900 17.16 11.26 -21.67
C SER A 900 17.48 11.65 -20.21
N LYS A 901 18.62 11.11 -19.71
CA LYS A 901 19.42 11.70 -18.63
C LYS A 901 20.40 12.74 -19.20
N GLU A 902 19.90 13.80 -19.80
CA GLU A 902 20.77 14.88 -20.28
C GLU A 902 21.27 15.75 -19.12
N LYS A 903 22.60 15.97 -19.06
CA LYS A 903 23.20 16.86 -18.07
C LYS A 903 22.72 18.29 -18.35
N PRO A 904 22.33 19.08 -17.32
CA PRO A 904 21.84 20.43 -17.53
C PRO A 904 22.95 21.29 -18.14
N GLN A 905 22.78 21.67 -19.42
CA GLN A 905 23.71 22.58 -20.07
C GLN A 905 23.66 23.94 -19.37
N LEU A 906 24.84 24.47 -19.00
CA LEU A 906 24.99 25.78 -18.38
C LEU A 906 24.60 26.87 -19.40
N THR A 907 23.31 27.22 -19.41
CA THR A 907 22.78 28.23 -20.31
C THR A 907 23.52 29.56 -20.12
N PHE A 908 23.71 30.31 -21.21
CA PHE A 908 24.32 31.64 -21.17
C PHE A 908 23.63 32.56 -20.15
N ARG A 909 22.32 32.40 -19.93
CA ARG A 909 21.55 33.10 -18.90
C ARG A 909 22.01 32.77 -17.48
N ALA A 910 22.31 31.51 -17.16
CA ALA A 910 22.84 31.11 -15.85
C ALA A 910 24.25 31.69 -15.63
N VAL A 911 25.12 31.61 -16.64
CA VAL A 911 26.47 32.20 -16.59
C VAL A 911 26.40 33.73 -16.43
N ALA A 912 25.57 34.41 -17.20
CA ALA A 912 25.37 35.86 -17.09
C ALA A 912 24.81 36.27 -15.72
N LEU A 913 23.87 35.51 -15.15
CA LEU A 913 23.36 35.76 -13.79
C LEU A 913 24.45 35.53 -12.73
N ALA A 914 25.28 34.50 -12.85
CA ALA A 914 26.40 34.25 -11.94
C ALA A 914 27.47 35.36 -12.01
N VAL A 915 27.80 35.86 -13.22
CA VAL A 915 28.70 37.01 -13.40
C VAL A 915 28.09 38.28 -12.80
N LEU A 916 26.80 38.55 -13.04
CA LEU A 916 26.12 39.75 -12.54
C LEU A 916 25.94 39.71 -11.00
N ALA A 917 25.72 38.53 -10.43
CA ALA A 917 25.78 38.29 -8.99
C ALA A 917 27.20 38.51 -8.44
N SER A 918 28.24 38.04 -9.12
CA SER A 918 29.65 38.22 -8.72
C SER A 918 30.08 39.70 -8.74
N VAL A 919 29.66 40.46 -9.75
CA VAL A 919 29.89 41.92 -9.85
C VAL A 919 29.16 42.66 -8.73
N ARG A 920 27.89 42.32 -8.46
CA ARG A 920 27.14 42.88 -7.32
C ARG A 920 27.80 42.54 -5.98
N PHE A 921 28.23 41.30 -5.79
CA PHE A 921 28.90 40.85 -4.57
C PHE A 921 30.23 41.60 -4.36
N LYS A 922 31.06 41.77 -5.41
CA LYS A 922 32.30 42.55 -5.34
C LYS A 922 32.03 44.02 -4.95
N SER A 923 31.10 44.69 -5.64
CA SER A 923 30.75 46.09 -5.33
C SER A 923 30.20 46.25 -3.90
N ARG A 924 29.42 45.27 -3.42
CA ARG A 924 28.87 45.26 -2.07
C ARG A 924 29.93 44.93 -1.00
N LEU A 925 30.93 44.12 -1.32
CA LEU A 925 32.10 43.87 -0.49
C LEU A 925 32.95 45.14 -0.34
N GLU A 926 33.11 45.92 -1.40
CA GLU A 926 33.80 47.21 -1.39
C GLU A 926 33.03 48.24 -0.55
N GLN A 927 31.70 48.34 -0.71
CA GLN A 927 30.84 49.15 0.16
C GLN A 927 30.89 48.71 1.63
N LEU A 928 30.94 47.40 1.91
CA LEU A 928 31.03 46.88 3.28
C LEU A 928 32.40 47.20 3.91
N LYS A 929 33.48 47.16 3.14
CA LYS A 929 34.81 47.63 3.57
C LYS A 929 34.80 49.13 3.90
N GLN A 930 34.17 49.97 3.06
CA GLN A 930 34.01 51.41 3.34
C GLN A 930 33.21 51.66 4.63
N LYS A 931 32.06 51.00 4.79
CA LYS A 931 31.23 51.10 6.02
C LYS A 931 31.95 50.56 7.27
N MET A 932 32.81 49.55 7.13
CA MET A 932 33.68 49.08 8.21
C MET A 932 34.72 50.12 8.61
N THR A 933 35.35 50.83 7.66
CA THR A 933 36.26 51.94 7.97
C THR A 933 35.53 53.13 8.60
N GLU A 934 34.35 53.50 8.10
CA GLU A 934 33.49 54.52 8.71
C GLU A 934 33.10 54.16 10.14
N GLU A 935 32.66 52.91 10.39
CA GLU A 935 32.33 52.42 11.72
C GLU A 935 33.55 52.44 12.66
N GLN A 936 34.75 52.14 12.18
CA GLN A 936 35.98 52.26 12.96
C GLN A 936 36.33 53.72 13.27
N HIS A 937 36.17 54.65 12.33
CA HIS A 937 36.39 56.08 12.57
C HIS A 937 35.39 56.63 13.59
N VAL A 938 34.11 56.30 13.48
CA VAL A 938 33.08 56.72 14.45
C VAL A 938 33.31 56.09 15.83
N LYS A 939 33.74 54.83 15.91
CA LYS A 939 34.15 54.22 17.20
C LYS A 939 35.35 54.93 17.84
N LYS A 940 36.35 55.34 17.04
CA LYS A 940 37.50 56.14 17.51
C LYS A 940 37.13 57.58 17.89
N ALA A 941 36.04 58.12 17.36
CA ALA A 941 35.46 59.38 17.84
C ALA A 941 34.73 59.18 19.19
N ILE A 942 33.91 58.13 19.31
CA ILE A 942 33.23 57.75 20.56
C ILE A 942 34.21 57.45 21.70
N GLY A 943 35.39 56.89 21.41
CA GLY A 943 36.46 56.71 22.41
C GLY A 943 36.95 58.04 22.97
N ARG A 944 37.44 58.93 22.10
CA ARG A 944 37.95 60.26 22.48
C ARG A 944 36.90 61.11 23.19
N TYR A 945 35.66 61.17 22.67
CA TYR A 945 34.57 61.89 23.35
C TYR A 945 34.11 61.24 24.67
N LYS A 946 34.51 60.00 24.98
CA LYS A 946 34.33 59.40 26.32
C LYS A 946 35.45 59.77 27.27
N GLU A 947 36.69 59.84 26.80
CA GLU A 947 37.83 60.34 27.56
C GLU A 947 37.60 61.83 27.92
N GLU A 948 37.25 62.65 26.92
CA GLU A 948 36.84 64.07 27.05
C GLU A 948 35.52 64.30 27.84
N THR A 949 34.82 63.26 28.30
CA THR A 949 33.65 63.37 29.23
C THR A 949 33.87 62.65 30.57
N VAL A 950 35.12 62.27 30.87
CA VAL A 950 35.56 61.81 32.20
C VAL A 950 36.52 62.83 32.83
N ASP A 951 37.29 63.54 32.01
CA ASP A 951 38.20 64.61 32.43
C ASP A 951 37.53 66.01 32.58
N ALA A 952 36.20 66.10 32.45
CA ALA A 952 35.41 67.35 32.43
C ALA A 952 34.07 67.24 33.18
#